data_AF-A0A939ZBG9-F1
#
_entry.id   AF-A0A939ZBG9-F1
#
_cell.length_a   1.000
_cell.length_b   1.000
_cell.length_c   1.000
_cell.angle_alpha   90.00
_cell.angle_beta   90.00
_cell.angle_gamma   90.00
#
_symmetry.space_group_name_H-M   'P 1'
#
loop_
_entity.id
_entity.type
_entity.pdbx_description
1 polymer ?
#
loop_
_entity_poly.entity_id
_entity_poly.type
_entity_poly.pdbx_seq_one_letter_code
_entity_poly.pdbx_strand_id
1 'polypeptide(L)'
;KQDEDTGNLSFEDLVLDGSGEKLLNLTSKSYIKNLTYTDAVSKLIVNGYLYGAKLQNDMTIATETGLQFNNIDLCGHSIKYEGDFKAIGTVTMSEGSTLEVTGSYTQSKDNLYLGTNAKLIVPGDINFINAASMWKAETTAKATIGGDFNYTTSSGFPTAVTGNNAEWSITGSINQGEDSGNLTFQNLKLTGTGEQKLTLTSKSNINKLTTADTVSKVIVNGYLNGVRFNNDMILGTESGVQFNNIDLCGHSIKLESEMKAIGTVTMSEGSTLEVTGSYTQSKDNLYLGTNAKLIVPGDINFINAASMWKAETTAKATIGGNFNYTTSAGFPTAVTGNNAEWSITGSINQGEDSGNLTFQNLKLTGTDEQKLNLTSISNINKLTTADTISKVIVNGYLNGVRFNNDMTIATETGLQFNNIDLCGHSIKYEGDFKAIGTVTMSEGSTLEVTGSYTQSKDNLYLGTNAKLIVPGDINFINTASMWKAEPTAKATIGGNFNYTSSSGFPTAVTGNNAEWTVSGNVIQGEDAGTLKFTTLRMTEKNTSLTLTNGHIDKLILAGVLADYTITPADCYTTLEENGKPDPTPTPTPTPTPTPGPGPEDKIDTSENGGATDTQPDIDKDTTSIVLVKGQKFVLNSVDWESSDSKVVSVSKGTVTAKKAGSAKLSRSGQEINADVIEPTVSKSDKTVSLIAGETGKIVLSGTGELDVIYTSDQPDIAAVDDKGNVTALRKGSTPVYAYVNGVSYKFTVKVADANTGKRDFTKEVYLVPNQSIAFKQTGFKATKATWTSDTAVDDDDIPKGYIFADDCVKINKAGKITAIGSGTTVLTGTDDTGNTANITIVVSEPVTQTIHMNKGATVQIKPYGTKGDLDWSAEDDILEIKKGNKIKGSNAGNTVLTATYENFEYKVNVFVEDPSITDDSFVGKPYTYTIDMKSGEIREIKFGHISDEHEITFISNKNNVAYADSDLVIHARSKGNATLKTKINGKAVTVKVNVE
;
A
#
# COMPACT_ATOMS: atom_id res chain seq x y z
N LYS A 1 16.93 -12.03 72.93
CA LYS A 1 16.82 -10.56 73.10
C LYS A 1 18.18 -10.04 73.50
N GLN A 2 18.63 -8.98 72.85
CA GLN A 2 19.90 -8.30 73.09
C GLN A 2 19.63 -6.97 73.81
N ASP A 3 20.52 -6.56 74.73
CA ASP A 3 20.44 -5.29 75.47
C ASP A 3 21.19 -4.18 74.71
N GLU A 4 20.80 -2.91 74.89
CA GLU A 4 21.28 -1.75 74.10
C GLU A 4 22.80 -1.57 74.18
N ASP A 5 23.43 -1.93 75.31
CA ASP A 5 24.87 -1.77 75.54
C ASP A 5 25.72 -3.01 75.18
N THR A 6 25.16 -4.00 74.47
CA THR A 6 25.86 -5.25 74.17
C THR A 6 26.44 -5.30 72.75
N GLY A 7 27.66 -5.83 72.64
CA GLY A 7 28.36 -6.00 71.35
C GLY A 7 27.73 -7.08 70.45
N ASN A 8 28.27 -7.23 69.24
CA ASN A 8 27.77 -8.14 68.21
C ASN A 8 27.59 -9.59 68.70
N LEU A 9 26.45 -10.21 68.38
CA LEU A 9 26.24 -11.65 68.58
C LEU A 9 26.66 -12.45 67.34
N SER A 10 27.07 -13.71 67.52
CA SER A 10 27.37 -14.63 66.42
C SER A 10 26.83 -16.03 66.72
N PHE A 11 26.04 -16.58 65.80
CA PHE A 11 25.51 -17.93 65.84
C PHE A 11 25.83 -18.65 64.53
N GLU A 12 26.32 -19.89 64.63
CA GLU A 12 26.45 -20.77 63.47
C GLU A 12 25.06 -21.29 63.06
N ASP A 13 24.35 -21.91 64.02
CA ASP A 13 22.97 -22.38 63.85
C ASP A 13 22.10 -21.79 64.97
N LEU A 14 21.02 -21.10 64.59
CA LEU A 14 19.99 -20.63 65.52
C LEU A 14 18.65 -21.25 65.15
N VAL A 15 18.13 -22.11 66.03
CA VAL A 15 16.81 -22.73 65.90
C VAL A 15 15.87 -22.11 66.91
N LEU A 16 14.75 -21.56 66.42
CA LEU A 16 13.67 -21.05 67.26
C LEU A 16 12.52 -22.08 67.31
N ASP A 17 12.11 -22.45 68.52
CA ASP A 17 11.14 -23.53 68.79
C ASP A 17 9.98 -23.06 69.70
N GLY A 18 8.92 -23.86 69.76
CA GLY A 18 7.69 -23.65 70.51
C GLY A 18 6.62 -22.92 69.71
N SER A 19 5.35 -23.04 70.14
CA SER A 19 4.20 -22.49 69.39
C SER A 19 4.13 -20.96 69.39
N GLY A 20 3.53 -20.39 68.34
CA GLY A 20 3.14 -18.98 68.25
C GLY A 20 4.24 -18.06 67.73
N GLU A 21 4.09 -16.75 68.00
CA GLU A 21 5.06 -15.74 67.56
C GLU A 21 6.35 -15.79 68.39
N LYS A 22 7.50 -15.57 67.72
CA LYS A 22 8.81 -15.47 68.37
C LYS A 22 9.42 -14.11 68.13
N LEU A 23 10.14 -13.57 69.13
CA LEU A 23 10.80 -12.26 69.05
C LEU A 23 12.33 -12.41 69.12
N LEU A 24 12.99 -11.95 68.06
CA LEU A 24 14.44 -11.79 67.94
C LEU A 24 14.80 -10.31 67.91
N ASN A 25 15.06 -9.73 69.08
CA ASN A 25 15.47 -8.33 69.22
C ASN A 25 17.01 -8.21 69.25
N LEU A 26 17.61 -7.54 68.25
CA LEU A 26 19.05 -7.42 68.00
C LEU A 26 19.48 -5.94 67.99
N THR A 27 19.97 -5.43 69.11
CA THR A 27 20.37 -4.01 69.25
C THR A 27 21.71 -3.66 68.59
N SER A 28 22.53 -4.66 68.22
CA SER A 28 23.78 -4.47 67.46
C SER A 28 23.95 -5.48 66.32
N LYS A 29 24.99 -5.32 65.48
CA LYS A 29 25.22 -6.12 64.27
C LYS A 29 25.42 -7.59 64.61
N SER A 30 24.37 -8.39 64.47
CA SER A 30 24.39 -9.79 64.91
C SER A 30 24.43 -10.73 63.73
N TYR A 31 25.37 -11.67 63.75
CA TYR A 31 25.64 -12.64 62.70
C TYR A 31 24.94 -13.95 63.02
N ILE A 32 24.01 -14.40 62.19
CA ILE A 32 23.35 -15.70 62.37
C ILE A 32 23.51 -16.42 61.05
N LYS A 33 24.39 -17.42 60.95
CA LYS A 33 24.68 -18.05 59.66
C LYS A 33 23.51 -18.88 59.15
N ASN A 34 22.96 -19.77 59.96
CA ASN A 34 21.75 -20.53 59.64
C ASN A 34 20.65 -20.19 60.64
N LEU A 35 19.54 -19.64 60.13
CA LEU A 35 18.34 -19.35 60.91
C LEU A 35 17.23 -20.31 60.50
N THR A 36 16.71 -21.03 61.48
CA THR A 36 15.60 -21.96 61.32
C THR A 36 14.56 -21.68 62.40
N TYR A 37 13.29 -21.89 62.08
CA TYR A 37 12.29 -22.09 63.12
C TYR A 37 11.43 -23.33 62.86
N THR A 38 10.90 -23.96 63.90
CA THR A 38 10.07 -25.16 63.77
C THR A 38 8.68 -24.84 63.23
N ASP A 39 8.01 -25.79 62.57
CA ASP A 39 6.63 -25.62 62.02
C ASP A 39 5.59 -25.09 63.04
N ALA A 40 5.84 -25.25 64.34
CA ALA A 40 4.97 -24.71 65.39
C ALA A 40 5.05 -23.17 65.53
N VAL A 41 6.11 -22.54 65.04
CA VAL A 41 6.28 -21.08 65.04
C VAL A 41 5.48 -20.48 63.88
N SER A 42 4.50 -19.66 64.21
CA SER A 42 3.62 -19.06 63.19
C SER A 42 4.25 -17.85 62.49
N LYS A 43 5.15 -17.14 63.19
CA LYS A 43 5.72 -15.86 62.74
C LYS A 43 6.94 -15.47 63.58
N LEU A 44 7.94 -14.88 62.94
CA LEU A 44 9.14 -14.36 63.59
C LEU A 44 9.18 -12.83 63.52
N ILE A 45 9.12 -12.17 64.68
CA ILE A 45 9.35 -10.73 64.82
C ILE A 45 10.85 -10.50 64.98
N VAL A 46 11.49 -9.83 64.03
CA VAL A 46 12.91 -9.47 64.09
C VAL A 46 13.06 -7.96 64.11
N ASN A 47 13.81 -7.47 65.09
CA ASN A 47 14.11 -6.05 65.26
C ASN A 47 15.63 -5.83 65.22
N GLY A 48 16.06 -4.75 64.57
CA GLY A 48 17.44 -4.28 64.54
C GLY A 48 18.28 -4.79 63.36
N TYR A 49 19.44 -5.41 63.61
CA TYR A 49 20.47 -5.65 62.59
C TYR A 49 20.83 -7.14 62.42
N LEU A 50 20.33 -7.77 61.34
CA LEU A 50 20.59 -9.18 61.02
C LEU A 50 21.63 -9.32 59.89
N TYR A 51 22.75 -9.97 60.17
CA TYR A 51 23.90 -10.10 59.27
C TYR A 51 24.18 -11.56 58.89
N GLY A 52 24.43 -11.83 57.59
CA GLY A 52 24.96 -13.10 57.09
C GLY A 52 24.02 -14.29 57.19
N ALA A 53 22.70 -14.08 57.14
CA ALA A 53 21.71 -15.10 57.46
C ALA A 53 21.22 -15.94 56.29
N LYS A 54 21.29 -17.26 56.45
CA LYS A 54 20.65 -18.25 55.59
C LYS A 54 19.36 -18.71 56.23
N LEU A 55 18.25 -18.46 55.55
CA LEU A 55 16.91 -18.85 55.96
C LEU A 55 16.65 -20.30 55.50
N GLN A 56 16.54 -21.23 56.45
CA GLN A 56 16.55 -22.68 56.16
C GLN A 56 15.16 -23.33 56.07
N ASN A 57 14.09 -22.53 56.08
CA ASN A 57 12.71 -22.98 55.99
C ASN A 57 11.81 -21.86 55.47
N ASP A 58 10.58 -22.22 55.10
CA ASP A 58 9.55 -21.23 54.77
C ASP A 58 9.18 -20.45 56.03
N MET A 59 9.17 -19.12 55.93
CA MET A 59 9.02 -18.25 57.10
C MET A 59 8.15 -17.02 56.86
N THR A 60 7.38 -16.64 57.87
CA THR A 60 6.77 -15.31 57.98
C THR A 60 7.58 -14.46 58.95
N ILE A 61 8.13 -13.35 58.46
CA ILE A 61 8.95 -12.41 59.22
C ILE A 61 8.22 -11.06 59.31
N ALA A 62 8.26 -10.42 60.48
CA ALA A 62 7.81 -9.05 60.66
C ALA A 62 8.81 -8.26 61.51
N THR A 63 8.61 -6.95 61.59
CA THR A 63 9.38 -6.06 62.44
C THR A 63 8.48 -5.06 63.14
N GLU A 64 8.80 -4.67 64.37
CA GLU A 64 8.09 -3.65 65.15
C GLU A 64 8.84 -2.33 65.18
N THR A 65 10.17 -2.38 65.27
CA THR A 65 11.04 -1.19 65.41
C THR A 65 11.95 -0.96 64.20
N GLY A 66 11.81 -1.79 63.16
CA GLY A 66 12.61 -1.77 61.95
C GLY A 66 13.69 -2.85 61.95
N LEU A 67 13.95 -3.41 60.76
CA LEU A 67 14.94 -4.45 60.53
C LEU A 67 15.80 -4.07 59.32
N GLN A 68 17.11 -4.21 59.47
CA GLN A 68 18.05 -4.09 58.36
C GLN A 68 18.73 -5.43 58.12
N PHE A 69 18.54 -5.96 56.91
CA PHE A 69 19.25 -7.14 56.44
C PHE A 69 20.60 -6.76 55.83
N ASN A 70 21.64 -7.50 56.20
CA ASN A 70 22.92 -7.44 55.51
C ASN A 70 23.35 -8.87 55.14
N ASN A 71 23.39 -9.20 53.84
CA ASN A 71 23.72 -10.54 53.34
C ASN A 71 22.74 -11.61 53.84
N ILE A 72 21.60 -11.71 53.18
CA ILE A 72 20.58 -12.73 53.42
C ILE A 72 20.49 -13.70 52.24
N ASP A 73 20.26 -14.97 52.53
CA ASP A 73 20.05 -16.04 51.55
C ASP A 73 18.78 -16.81 51.92
N LEU A 74 17.85 -16.92 50.97
CA LEU A 74 16.58 -17.63 51.15
C LEU A 74 16.71 -19.14 50.97
N CYS A 75 17.83 -19.62 50.43
CA CYS A 75 18.14 -21.05 50.29
C CYS A 75 17.05 -21.92 49.64
N GLY A 76 16.21 -21.36 48.76
CA GLY A 76 15.14 -22.09 48.06
C GLY A 76 13.76 -21.99 48.71
N HIS A 77 13.63 -21.25 49.81
CA HIS A 77 12.41 -21.17 50.60
C HIS A 77 11.51 -19.98 50.27
N SER A 78 10.25 -20.08 50.71
CA SER A 78 9.25 -19.03 50.59
C SER A 78 9.20 -18.17 51.86
N ILE A 79 9.58 -16.91 51.73
CA ILE A 79 9.62 -15.94 52.81
C ILE A 79 8.55 -14.88 52.58
N LYS A 80 7.65 -14.75 53.54
CA LYS A 80 6.70 -13.64 53.62
C LYS A 80 7.23 -12.62 54.62
N TYR A 81 7.48 -11.40 54.17
CA TYR A 81 7.91 -10.29 55.01
C TYR A 81 6.79 -9.26 55.15
N GLU A 82 6.31 -9.08 56.38
CA GLU A 82 5.26 -8.11 56.70
C GLU A 82 5.87 -6.74 57.00
N GLY A 83 5.53 -5.75 56.15
CA GLY A 83 6.00 -4.37 56.21
C GLY A 83 7.04 -4.02 55.14
N ASP A 84 7.79 -2.94 55.36
CA ASP A 84 8.82 -2.47 54.44
C ASP A 84 10.12 -3.26 54.60
N PHE A 85 10.57 -3.90 53.52
CA PHE A 85 11.79 -4.69 53.50
C PHE A 85 12.99 -3.80 53.18
N LYS A 86 13.96 -3.70 54.10
CA LYS A 86 15.17 -2.89 53.93
C LYS A 86 16.42 -3.76 53.98
N ALA A 87 17.14 -3.83 52.85
CA ALA A 87 18.42 -4.52 52.74
C ALA A 87 19.55 -3.55 52.42
N ILE A 88 20.64 -3.68 53.16
CA ILE A 88 21.90 -2.94 52.97
C ILE A 88 23.05 -3.82 52.45
N GLY A 89 22.83 -5.14 52.43
CA GLY A 89 23.75 -6.16 51.92
C GLY A 89 23.07 -7.04 50.86
N THR A 90 23.74 -8.08 50.40
CA THR A 90 23.22 -8.94 49.31
C THR A 90 21.94 -9.68 49.74
N VAL A 91 20.93 -9.75 48.88
CA VAL A 91 19.75 -10.62 49.04
C VAL A 91 19.84 -11.72 48.00
N THR A 92 19.99 -12.97 48.43
CA THR A 92 20.11 -14.13 47.54
C THR A 92 18.84 -14.96 47.58
N MET A 93 18.10 -14.98 46.48
CA MET A 93 16.96 -15.86 46.27
C MET A 93 17.43 -17.03 45.43
N SER A 94 17.78 -18.15 46.06
CA SER A 94 18.22 -19.36 45.34
C SER A 94 17.09 -19.96 44.49
N GLU A 95 17.38 -20.95 43.64
CA GLU A 95 16.39 -21.59 42.75
C GLU A 95 15.07 -21.90 43.47
N GLY A 96 13.96 -21.46 42.88
CA GLY A 96 12.60 -21.68 43.41
C GLY A 96 12.18 -20.82 44.62
N SER A 97 13.08 -19.99 45.18
CA SER A 97 12.75 -19.14 46.33
C SER A 97 11.64 -18.13 46.01
N THR A 98 10.78 -17.84 46.97
CA THR A 98 9.78 -16.77 46.87
C THR A 98 10.00 -15.75 47.98
N LEU A 99 10.01 -14.46 47.64
CA LEU A 99 9.99 -13.36 48.61
C LEU A 99 8.74 -12.51 48.36
N GLU A 100 7.79 -12.59 49.28
CA GLU A 100 6.58 -11.75 49.29
C GLU A 100 6.74 -10.66 50.36
N VAL A 101 6.88 -9.41 49.94
CA VAL A 101 6.92 -8.25 50.83
C VAL A 101 5.53 -7.64 50.85
N THR A 102 4.93 -7.35 52.00
CA THR A 102 3.58 -6.74 52.03
C THR A 102 3.60 -5.21 51.87
N GLY A 103 4.76 -4.56 52.05
CA GLY A 103 4.99 -3.13 51.85
C GLY A 103 5.94 -2.84 50.69
N SER A 104 6.83 -1.84 50.87
CA SER A 104 7.84 -1.47 49.88
C SER A 104 9.17 -2.22 50.09
N TYR A 105 9.94 -2.42 49.02
CA TYR A 105 11.28 -3.02 49.07
C TYR A 105 12.34 -1.96 48.81
N THR A 106 13.35 -1.86 49.68
CA THR A 106 14.48 -0.95 49.51
C THR A 106 15.80 -1.72 49.59
N GLN A 107 16.59 -1.65 48.52
CA GLN A 107 17.95 -2.20 48.45
C GLN A 107 18.97 -1.07 48.37
N SER A 108 19.94 -1.09 49.28
CA SER A 108 21.05 -0.14 49.34
C SER A 108 22.39 -0.86 49.24
N LYS A 109 23.36 -0.28 48.51
CA LYS A 109 24.76 -0.74 48.36
C LYS A 109 24.99 -2.02 47.56
N ASP A 110 24.47 -3.16 48.02
CA ASP A 110 24.79 -4.50 47.46
C ASP A 110 23.64 -5.08 46.62
N ASN A 111 23.76 -6.36 46.19
CA ASN A 111 23.01 -6.96 45.08
C ASN A 111 21.74 -7.73 45.51
N LEU A 112 20.72 -7.76 44.66
CA LEU A 112 19.60 -8.70 44.70
C LEU A 112 19.81 -9.82 43.67
N TYR A 113 19.97 -11.06 44.09
CA TYR A 113 20.10 -12.20 43.18
C TYR A 113 18.79 -13.00 43.12
N LEU A 114 18.27 -13.21 41.91
CA LEU A 114 17.09 -14.02 41.62
C LEU A 114 17.54 -15.28 40.85
N GLY A 115 17.60 -16.42 41.52
CA GLY A 115 17.90 -17.71 40.91
C GLY A 115 16.78 -18.20 39.99
N THR A 116 17.00 -19.32 39.31
CA THR A 116 16.00 -19.90 38.39
C THR A 116 14.64 -20.11 39.07
N ASN A 117 13.55 -19.77 38.39
CA ASN A 117 12.17 -19.82 38.91
C ASN A 117 11.90 -19.01 40.20
N ALA A 118 12.81 -18.16 40.68
CA ALA A 118 12.60 -17.34 41.86
C ALA A 118 11.49 -16.30 41.62
N LYS A 119 10.72 -15.97 42.67
CA LYS A 119 9.59 -15.04 42.59
C LYS A 119 9.69 -13.93 43.63
N LEU A 120 9.85 -12.69 43.18
CA LEU A 120 9.76 -11.50 44.02
C LEU A 120 8.39 -10.85 43.85
N ILE A 121 7.68 -10.61 44.95
CA ILE A 121 6.35 -9.98 44.95
C ILE A 121 6.39 -8.79 45.91
N VAL A 122 6.17 -7.58 45.39
CA VAL A 122 6.21 -6.33 46.16
C VAL A 122 5.01 -5.47 45.74
N PRO A 123 3.90 -5.43 46.49
CA PRO A 123 2.75 -4.59 46.19
C PRO A 123 3.05 -3.09 46.27
N GLY A 124 4.03 -2.68 47.08
CA GLY A 124 4.51 -1.29 47.18
C GLY A 124 5.60 -0.95 46.16
N ASP A 125 6.37 0.09 46.46
CA ASP A 125 7.47 0.55 45.61
C ASP A 125 8.70 -0.34 45.77
N ILE A 126 9.49 -0.45 44.70
CA ILE A 126 10.83 -1.01 44.74
C ILE A 126 11.87 0.10 44.52
N ASN A 127 12.73 0.30 45.52
CA ASN A 127 13.70 1.39 45.57
C ASN A 127 15.12 0.83 45.61
N PHE A 128 15.90 1.13 44.58
CA PHE A 128 17.33 0.85 44.56
C PHE A 128 18.13 2.13 44.71
N ILE A 129 18.97 2.19 45.75
CA ILE A 129 19.71 3.39 46.14
C ILE A 129 21.20 3.06 46.27
N ASN A 130 22.06 3.73 45.48
CA ASN A 130 23.52 3.60 45.53
C ASN A 130 24.03 2.14 45.45
N ALA A 131 23.34 1.27 44.71
CA ALA A 131 23.68 -0.13 44.61
C ALA A 131 24.73 -0.36 43.50
N ALA A 132 25.85 -1.02 43.84
CA ALA A 132 27.01 -1.22 42.96
C ALA A 132 26.80 -2.29 41.88
N SER A 133 25.75 -3.11 41.97
CA SER A 133 25.25 -4.01 40.91
C SER A 133 23.87 -4.54 41.32
N MET A 134 22.79 -3.93 40.86
CA MET A 134 21.50 -4.05 41.58
C MET A 134 20.89 -5.44 41.61
N TRP A 135 20.85 -6.15 40.48
CA TRP A 135 20.38 -7.51 40.49
C TRP A 135 20.99 -8.37 39.39
N LYS A 136 21.07 -9.66 39.68
CA LYS A 136 21.36 -10.71 38.71
C LYS A 136 20.19 -11.69 38.76
N ALA A 137 19.52 -11.85 37.63
CA ALA A 137 18.51 -12.87 37.47
C ALA A 137 19.07 -14.08 36.72
N GLU A 138 18.51 -15.24 36.95
CA GLU A 138 18.66 -16.42 36.10
C GLU A 138 17.40 -16.63 35.27
N THR A 139 17.42 -17.64 34.40
CA THR A 139 16.30 -17.93 33.51
C THR A 139 15.01 -18.18 34.30
N THR A 140 13.88 -17.68 33.78
CA THR A 140 12.50 -17.86 34.28
C THR A 140 12.16 -17.19 35.62
N ALA A 141 13.08 -16.45 36.26
CA ALA A 141 12.77 -15.66 37.44
C ALA A 141 11.70 -14.58 37.15
N LYS A 142 10.89 -14.24 38.15
CA LYS A 142 9.80 -13.26 38.02
C LYS A 142 9.83 -12.24 39.15
N ALA A 143 9.60 -10.98 38.81
CA ALA A 143 9.37 -9.90 39.77
C ALA A 143 8.05 -9.20 39.47
N THR A 144 7.18 -9.09 40.47
CA THR A 144 5.88 -8.40 40.36
C THR A 144 5.86 -7.22 41.33
N ILE A 145 5.78 -6.02 40.78
CA ILE A 145 5.82 -4.75 41.51
C ILE A 145 4.49 -4.02 41.35
N GLY A 146 3.80 -3.77 42.45
CA GLY A 146 2.52 -3.06 42.48
C GLY A 146 2.67 -1.53 42.47
N GLY A 147 3.77 -1.00 43.01
CA GLY A 147 4.11 0.43 43.02
C GLY A 147 5.17 0.81 41.99
N ASP A 148 5.89 1.90 42.28
CA ASP A 148 6.91 2.47 41.41
C ASP A 148 8.24 1.69 41.48
N PHE A 149 8.94 1.62 40.35
CA PHE A 149 10.32 1.17 40.27
C PHE A 149 11.23 2.41 40.25
N ASN A 150 12.04 2.58 41.30
CA ASN A 150 12.92 3.74 41.45
C ASN A 150 14.39 3.31 41.50
N TYR A 151 15.23 3.92 40.65
CA TYR A 151 16.66 3.69 40.63
C TYR A 151 17.45 5.00 40.74
N THR A 152 18.24 5.13 41.81
CA THR A 152 19.07 6.32 42.07
C THR A 152 20.47 5.93 42.52
N THR A 153 21.51 6.62 42.02
CA THR A 153 22.90 6.40 42.43
C THR A 153 23.64 7.72 42.64
N SER A 154 24.62 7.71 43.54
CA SER A 154 25.57 8.80 43.76
C SER A 154 26.68 8.80 42.70
N SER A 155 27.19 9.98 42.36
CA SER A 155 28.28 10.17 41.39
C SER A 155 29.50 9.26 41.66
N GLY A 156 29.98 8.57 40.61
CA GLY A 156 31.19 7.74 40.66
C GLY A 156 31.01 6.22 40.60
N PHE A 157 29.77 5.70 40.57
CA PHE A 157 29.47 4.25 40.52
C PHE A 157 28.50 3.82 39.38
N PRO A 158 28.82 4.01 38.08
CA PRO A 158 27.93 3.57 37.00
C PRO A 158 28.29 2.16 36.52
N THR A 159 27.84 1.12 37.21
CA THR A 159 27.91 -0.25 36.68
C THR A 159 26.58 -0.59 36.00
N ALA A 160 26.67 -1.08 34.76
CA ALA A 160 25.52 -1.53 33.99
C ALA A 160 24.80 -2.65 34.75
N VAL A 161 23.49 -2.49 34.96
CA VAL A 161 22.68 -3.50 35.64
C VAL A 161 22.12 -4.43 34.59
N THR A 162 22.47 -5.71 34.67
CA THR A 162 21.93 -6.74 33.78
C THR A 162 20.88 -7.56 34.51
N GLY A 163 19.60 -7.20 34.32
CA GLY A 163 18.47 -8.09 34.58
C GLY A 163 18.36 -9.19 33.54
N ASN A 164 19.47 -9.87 33.27
CA ASN A 164 19.51 -10.92 32.27
C ASN A 164 18.61 -12.07 32.73
N ASN A 165 17.44 -12.19 32.12
CA ASN A 165 16.57 -13.38 32.04
C ASN A 165 15.33 -13.42 32.96
N ALA A 166 15.04 -12.37 33.74
CA ALA A 166 13.79 -12.27 34.50
C ALA A 166 12.66 -11.58 33.72
N GLU A 167 11.41 -11.94 34.05
CA GLU A 167 10.19 -11.21 33.71
C GLU A 167 9.86 -10.19 34.81
N TRP A 168 9.77 -8.92 34.45
CA TRP A 168 9.38 -7.83 35.35
C TRP A 168 7.98 -7.37 35.00
N SER A 169 7.04 -7.48 35.94
CA SER A 169 5.68 -6.97 35.82
C SER A 169 5.52 -5.79 36.76
N ILE A 170 5.31 -4.58 36.23
CA ILE A 170 5.31 -3.34 37.01
C ILE A 170 3.99 -2.59 36.77
N THR A 171 3.30 -2.25 37.86
CA THR A 171 2.04 -1.49 37.82
C THR A 171 2.25 0.02 37.98
N GLY A 172 3.29 0.48 38.68
CA GLY A 172 3.64 1.90 38.78
C GLY A 172 4.60 2.39 37.68
N SER A 173 5.16 3.58 37.91
CA SER A 173 6.12 4.22 37.02
C SER A 173 7.53 3.62 37.17
N ILE A 174 8.33 3.73 36.12
CA ILE A 174 9.77 3.42 36.15
C ILE A 174 10.55 4.73 36.13
N ASN A 175 11.28 5.00 37.20
CA ASN A 175 11.99 6.27 37.42
C ASN A 175 13.50 6.02 37.57
N GLN A 176 14.27 6.43 36.56
CA GLN A 176 15.72 6.40 36.57
C GLN A 176 16.28 7.79 36.93
N GLY A 177 17.14 7.88 37.96
CA GLY A 177 17.80 9.12 38.37
C GLY A 177 18.90 9.58 37.38
N GLU A 178 19.18 10.87 37.32
CA GLU A 178 20.09 11.48 36.32
C GLU A 178 21.51 10.89 36.32
N ASP A 179 22.09 10.63 37.51
CA ASP A 179 23.45 10.11 37.66
C ASP A 179 23.55 8.57 37.57
N SER A 180 22.47 7.90 37.17
CA SER A 180 22.36 6.45 37.25
C SER A 180 22.79 5.71 35.98
N GLY A 181 23.47 4.58 36.17
CA GLY A 181 23.98 3.73 35.08
C GLY A 181 22.86 3.10 34.23
N ASN A 182 23.21 2.45 33.12
CA ASN A 182 22.21 1.85 32.22
C ASN A 182 21.40 0.73 32.91
N LEU A 183 20.08 0.76 32.76
CA LEU A 183 19.20 -0.35 33.12
C LEU A 183 19.10 -1.36 31.96
N THR A 184 18.90 -2.63 32.26
CA THR A 184 18.56 -3.64 31.24
C THR A 184 17.43 -4.53 31.72
N PHE A 185 16.32 -4.50 31.00
CA PHE A 185 15.20 -5.43 31.15
C PHE A 185 15.20 -6.41 29.98
N GLN A 186 15.19 -7.72 30.25
CA GLN A 186 14.99 -8.70 29.19
C GLN A 186 13.52 -8.79 28.77
N ASN A 187 12.62 -8.93 29.75
CA ASN A 187 11.18 -8.89 29.54
C ASN A 187 10.57 -7.91 30.54
N LEU A 188 10.06 -6.79 30.04
CA LEU A 188 9.34 -5.79 30.82
C LEU A 188 7.87 -5.79 30.41
N LYS A 189 7.00 -6.02 31.39
CA LYS A 189 5.55 -5.94 31.25
C LYS A 189 5.01 -4.80 32.12
N LEU A 190 4.36 -3.82 31.50
CA LEU A 190 3.65 -2.76 32.23
C LEU A 190 2.20 -3.18 32.42
N THR A 191 1.73 -3.24 33.66
CA THR A 191 0.43 -3.85 34.03
C THR A 191 -0.57 -2.91 34.70
N GLY A 192 -0.23 -1.64 34.91
CA GLY A 192 -1.17 -0.67 35.48
C GLY A 192 -2.26 -0.22 34.51
N THR A 193 -3.02 0.78 34.94
CA THR A 193 -4.20 1.30 34.24
C THR A 193 -3.95 2.71 33.72
N GLY A 194 -4.38 3.01 32.50
CA GLY A 194 -4.23 4.34 31.90
C GLY A 194 -2.81 4.62 31.40
N GLU A 195 -2.32 5.84 31.62
CA GLU A 195 -0.97 6.24 31.20
C GLU A 195 0.09 5.70 32.16
N GLN A 196 1.16 5.15 31.60
CA GLN A 196 2.30 4.63 32.35
C GLN A 196 3.58 5.39 32.01
N LYS A 197 4.37 5.72 33.03
CA LYS A 197 5.58 6.53 32.84
C LYS A 197 6.86 5.70 32.89
N LEU A 198 7.72 5.92 31.90
CA LEU A 198 9.03 5.32 31.74
C LEU A 198 10.07 6.42 31.57
N THR A 199 10.73 6.79 32.66
CA THR A 199 11.80 7.80 32.68
C THR A 199 13.16 7.11 32.68
N LEU A 200 13.89 7.21 31.56
CA LEU A 200 15.17 6.55 31.31
C LEU A 200 16.25 7.59 30.96
N THR A 201 16.93 8.11 31.99
CA THR A 201 17.94 9.17 31.87
C THR A 201 19.27 8.70 31.27
N SER A 202 19.52 7.39 31.17
CA SER A 202 20.69 6.81 30.51
C SER A 202 20.31 5.80 29.41
N LYS A 203 21.29 5.18 28.74
CA LYS A 203 21.07 4.28 27.58
C LYS A 203 20.55 2.90 28.01
N SER A 204 19.38 2.89 28.62
CA SER A 204 18.75 1.72 29.20
C SER A 204 18.16 0.81 28.11
N ASN A 205 18.44 -0.48 28.20
CA ASN A 205 18.00 -1.49 27.26
C ASN A 205 16.69 -2.15 27.72
N ILE A 206 15.72 -2.33 26.82
CA ILE A 206 14.52 -3.12 27.09
C ILE A 206 14.35 -4.12 25.95
N ASN A 207 14.87 -5.33 26.06
CA ASN A 207 14.87 -6.28 24.94
C ASN A 207 13.45 -6.61 24.46
N LYS A 208 12.52 -6.85 25.38
CA LYS A 208 11.10 -7.09 25.09
C LYS A 208 10.22 -6.20 25.98
N LEU A 209 9.39 -5.37 25.36
CA LEU A 209 8.39 -4.55 26.03
C LEU A 209 6.98 -5.07 25.72
N THR A 210 6.14 -5.17 26.74
CA THR A 210 4.73 -5.56 26.61
C THR A 210 3.89 -4.71 27.54
N THR A 211 2.68 -4.37 27.13
CA THR A 211 1.69 -3.69 27.98
C THR A 211 0.49 -4.62 28.25
N ALA A 212 -0.19 -4.43 29.36
CA ALA A 212 -1.54 -4.99 29.55
C ALA A 212 -2.57 -4.12 28.82
N ASP A 213 -3.72 -4.69 28.47
CA ASP A 213 -4.82 -3.98 27.78
C ASP A 213 -5.36 -2.79 28.57
N THR A 214 -5.12 -2.76 29.89
CA THR A 214 -5.46 -1.65 30.77
C THR A 214 -4.57 -0.42 30.59
N VAL A 215 -3.39 -0.56 29.96
CA VAL A 215 -2.47 0.55 29.69
C VAL A 215 -2.86 1.23 28.39
N SER A 216 -3.37 2.45 28.47
CA SER A 216 -3.78 3.21 27.27
C SER A 216 -2.61 3.83 26.52
N LYS A 217 -1.51 4.18 27.22
CA LYS A 217 -0.35 4.87 26.66
C LYS A 217 0.89 4.75 27.54
N VAL A 218 2.08 4.73 26.94
CA VAL A 218 3.37 4.75 27.66
C VAL A 218 4.09 6.08 27.39
N ILE A 219 4.28 6.89 28.44
CA ILE A 219 5.04 8.12 28.40
C ILE A 219 6.52 7.81 28.59
N VAL A 220 7.30 7.92 27.52
CA VAL A 220 8.75 7.65 27.52
C VAL A 220 9.52 8.97 27.54
N ASN A 221 10.38 9.13 28.55
CA ASN A 221 11.29 10.27 28.66
C ASN A 221 12.74 9.76 28.64
N GLY A 222 13.55 10.27 27.71
CA GLY A 222 14.98 9.93 27.60
C GLY A 222 15.30 8.92 26.49
N TYR A 223 15.94 7.79 26.79
CA TYR A 223 16.44 6.84 25.79
C TYR A 223 15.70 5.51 25.80
N LEU A 224 15.22 5.08 24.63
CA LEU A 224 14.67 3.75 24.41
C LEU A 224 15.65 2.95 23.54
N ASN A 225 16.39 2.00 24.13
CA ASN A 225 17.45 1.27 23.45
C ASN A 225 17.16 -0.24 23.31
N GLY A 226 17.41 -0.82 22.14
CA GLY A 226 17.37 -2.26 21.91
C GLY A 226 15.99 -2.88 22.12
N VAL A 227 14.92 -2.20 21.69
CA VAL A 227 13.55 -2.58 22.04
C VAL A 227 12.84 -3.37 20.98
N ARG A 228 12.29 -4.52 21.39
CA ARG A 228 11.27 -5.27 20.63
C ARG A 228 9.91 -5.08 21.27
N PHE A 229 8.98 -4.50 20.51
CA PHE A 229 7.58 -4.42 20.92
C PHE A 229 6.91 -5.78 20.73
N ASN A 230 6.02 -6.18 21.64
CA ASN A 230 5.34 -7.48 21.58
C ASN A 230 3.81 -7.38 21.63
N ASN A 231 3.28 -6.16 21.52
CA ASN A 231 1.89 -5.85 21.27
C ASN A 231 1.80 -4.41 20.75
N ASP A 232 0.63 -4.05 20.26
CA ASP A 232 0.35 -2.70 19.79
C ASP A 232 0.41 -1.71 20.95
N MET A 233 0.97 -0.52 20.71
CA MET A 233 1.16 0.48 21.77
C MET A 233 1.05 1.91 21.26
N ILE A 234 0.51 2.77 22.12
CA ILE A 234 0.60 4.22 21.99
C ILE A 234 1.74 4.70 22.89
N LEU A 235 2.67 5.45 22.32
CA LEU A 235 3.78 6.08 23.01
C LEU A 235 3.57 7.60 23.05
N GLY A 236 3.92 8.21 24.17
CA GLY A 236 4.04 9.67 24.30
C GLY A 236 5.38 10.06 24.90
N THR A 237 5.63 11.36 24.98
CA THR A 237 6.82 11.90 25.65
C THR A 237 6.52 13.30 26.19
N GLU A 238 7.12 13.66 27.33
CA GLU A 238 7.02 14.99 27.92
C GLU A 238 8.29 15.82 27.65
N SER A 239 9.46 15.17 27.60
CA SER A 239 10.76 15.82 27.45
C SER A 239 11.52 15.40 26.18
N GLY A 240 10.88 14.64 25.30
CA GLY A 240 11.49 14.01 24.13
C GLY A 240 12.03 12.61 24.42
N VAL A 241 12.08 11.80 23.37
CA VAL A 241 12.59 10.44 23.39
C VAL A 241 13.56 10.21 22.22
N GLN A 242 14.67 9.54 22.50
CA GLN A 242 15.60 9.05 21.49
C GLN A 242 15.49 7.54 21.37
N PHE A 243 15.26 7.10 20.14
CA PHE A 243 15.13 5.69 19.80
C PHE A 243 16.45 5.16 19.25
N ASN A 244 16.92 4.03 19.78
CA ASN A 244 18.12 3.37 19.32
C ASN A 244 17.87 1.87 19.19
N ASN A 245 17.96 1.30 17.98
CA ASN A 245 17.74 -0.12 17.72
C ASN A 245 16.37 -0.60 18.19
N ILE A 246 15.34 -0.30 17.41
CA ILE A 246 13.95 -0.64 17.66
C ILE A 246 13.45 -1.64 16.63
N ASP A 247 12.65 -2.60 17.07
CA ASP A 247 11.92 -3.54 16.24
C ASP A 247 10.44 -3.58 16.67
N LEU A 248 9.55 -3.38 15.70
CA LEU A 248 8.10 -3.41 15.93
C LEU A 248 7.55 -4.83 15.96
N CYS A 249 8.30 -5.82 15.44
CA CYS A 249 7.95 -7.24 15.47
C CYS A 249 6.54 -7.59 14.95
N GLY A 250 5.99 -6.81 13.99
CA GLY A 250 4.67 -7.03 13.39
C GLY A 250 3.55 -6.21 14.02
N HIS A 251 3.84 -5.40 15.02
CA HIS A 251 2.87 -4.62 15.78
C HIS A 251 2.69 -3.19 15.26
N SER A 252 1.58 -2.57 15.67
CA SER A 252 1.25 -1.17 15.41
C SER A 252 1.70 -0.28 16.57
N ILE A 253 2.61 0.65 16.29
CA ILE A 253 3.11 1.62 17.25
C ILE A 253 2.74 3.02 16.80
N LYS A 254 2.02 3.76 17.65
CA LYS A 254 1.71 5.17 17.45
C LYS A 254 2.52 6.02 18.42
N LEU A 255 3.43 6.85 17.92
CA LEU A 255 4.14 7.85 18.70
C LEU A 255 3.46 9.21 18.57
N GLU A 256 2.90 9.70 19.67
CA GLU A 256 2.25 11.00 19.77
C GLU A 256 3.27 12.12 20.03
N SER A 257 4.31 12.19 19.19
CA SER A 257 5.36 13.20 19.24
C SER A 257 6.24 13.18 17.97
N GLU A 258 7.32 13.95 17.97
CA GLU A 258 8.41 13.79 17.01
C GLU A 258 9.26 12.54 17.34
N MET A 259 9.70 11.84 16.30
CA MET A 259 10.60 10.70 16.45
C MET A 259 12.04 11.09 16.12
N LYS A 260 12.97 10.81 17.04
CA LYS A 260 14.42 10.91 16.80
C LYS A 260 15.06 9.54 16.94
N ALA A 261 15.32 8.89 15.81
CA ALA A 261 15.99 7.60 15.74
C ALA A 261 17.48 7.78 15.41
N ILE A 262 18.34 7.25 16.27
CA ILE A 262 19.81 7.25 16.06
C ILE A 262 20.35 5.86 15.72
N GLY A 263 19.55 4.82 15.97
CA GLY A 263 19.86 3.43 15.67
C GLY A 263 18.92 2.86 14.63
N THR A 264 19.04 1.57 14.37
CA THR A 264 18.19 0.87 13.39
C THR A 264 16.72 0.91 13.82
N VAL A 265 15.80 1.18 12.90
CA VAL A 265 14.35 1.01 13.10
C VAL A 265 13.87 -0.10 12.16
N THR A 266 13.34 -1.17 12.73
CA THR A 266 12.86 -2.34 12.00
C THR A 266 11.35 -2.45 12.10
N MET A 267 10.67 -2.29 10.98
CA MET A 267 9.24 -2.55 10.85
C MET A 267 9.10 -3.91 10.19
N SER A 268 8.93 -4.97 10.99
CA SER A 268 8.70 -6.34 10.49
C SER A 268 7.40 -6.44 9.67
N GLU A 269 7.15 -7.57 8.99
CA GLU A 269 5.96 -7.76 8.14
C GLU A 269 4.65 -7.35 8.85
N GLY A 270 3.82 -6.55 8.16
CA GLY A 270 2.54 -6.06 8.68
C GLY A 270 2.62 -4.93 9.71
N SER A 271 3.81 -4.56 10.20
CA SER A 271 3.97 -3.52 11.23
C SER A 271 3.48 -2.15 10.74
N THR A 272 2.88 -1.38 11.64
CA THR A 272 2.52 0.03 11.39
C THR A 272 3.27 0.93 12.35
N LEU A 273 3.93 1.96 11.83
CA LEU A 273 4.52 3.04 12.63
C LEU A 273 3.85 4.35 12.25
N GLU A 274 3.12 4.94 13.19
CA GLU A 274 2.54 6.26 13.06
C GLU A 274 3.29 7.23 13.97
N VAL A 275 3.82 8.32 13.41
CA VAL A 275 4.49 9.38 14.16
C VAL A 275 3.69 10.65 13.92
N THR A 276 3.03 11.20 14.95
CA THR A 276 2.12 12.34 14.76
C THR A 276 2.85 13.64 14.39
N GLY A 277 4.16 13.73 14.70
CA GLY A 277 5.05 14.83 14.33
C GLY A 277 6.00 14.51 13.16
N SER A 278 7.19 15.09 13.21
CA SER A 278 8.27 14.82 12.25
C SER A 278 9.10 13.58 12.66
N TYR A 279 9.65 12.88 11.67
CA TYR A 279 10.54 11.72 11.87
C TYR A 279 11.96 12.06 11.44
N THR A 280 12.94 11.87 12.32
CA THR A 280 14.36 12.05 12.01
C THR A 280 15.13 10.75 12.23
N GLN A 281 15.73 10.22 11.17
CA GLN A 281 16.67 9.10 11.20
C GLN A 281 18.10 9.61 11.06
N SER A 282 18.95 9.27 12.01
CA SER A 282 20.37 9.59 12.00
C SER A 282 21.22 8.33 12.06
N LYS A 283 22.35 8.31 11.34
CA LYS A 283 23.39 7.25 11.34
C LYS A 283 22.97 5.88 10.79
N ASP A 284 21.99 5.23 11.39
CA ASP A 284 21.61 3.85 11.06
C ASP A 284 20.35 3.78 10.18
N ASN A 285 19.89 2.57 9.87
CA ASN A 285 18.93 2.29 8.82
C ASN A 285 17.46 2.24 9.30
N LEU A 286 16.54 2.57 8.39
CA LEU A 286 15.11 2.26 8.50
C LEU A 286 14.78 1.07 7.58
N TYR A 287 14.12 0.05 8.11
CA TYR A 287 13.68 -1.16 7.39
C TYR A 287 12.14 -1.25 7.40
N LEU A 288 11.55 -1.47 6.23
CA LEU A 288 10.11 -1.64 6.02
C LEU A 288 9.84 -3.06 5.46
N GLY A 289 9.27 -3.93 6.27
CA GLY A 289 8.89 -5.29 5.87
C GLY A 289 7.70 -5.31 4.91
N THR A 290 7.34 -6.50 4.43
CA THR A 290 6.17 -6.73 3.57
C THR A 290 4.91 -6.15 4.23
N ASN A 291 4.05 -5.45 3.49
CA ASN A 291 2.84 -4.80 4.01
C ASN A 291 3.05 -3.77 5.15
N ALA A 292 4.29 -3.41 5.51
CA ALA A 292 4.55 -2.45 6.58
C ALA A 292 4.06 -1.04 6.17
N LYS A 293 3.57 -0.27 7.14
CA LYS A 293 3.00 1.07 6.92
C LYS A 293 3.67 2.12 7.80
N LEU A 294 4.41 3.03 7.20
CA LEU A 294 4.94 4.21 7.86
C LEU A 294 4.02 5.41 7.58
N ILE A 295 3.60 6.12 8.63
CA ILE A 295 2.74 7.30 8.53
C ILE A 295 3.39 8.44 9.32
N VAL A 296 3.74 9.52 8.63
CA VAL A 296 4.39 10.70 9.21
C VAL A 296 3.71 11.95 8.64
N PRO A 297 2.76 12.59 9.34
CA PRO A 297 2.12 13.82 8.86
C PRO A 297 3.10 15.00 8.74
N GLY A 298 4.19 15.01 9.51
CA GLY A 298 5.26 16.01 9.45
C GLY A 298 6.35 15.70 8.42
N ASP A 299 7.52 16.31 8.61
CA ASP A 299 8.69 16.10 7.76
C ASP A 299 9.38 14.77 8.09
N ILE A 300 9.96 14.14 7.09
CA ILE A 300 10.89 13.02 7.26
C ILE A 300 12.32 13.45 6.91
N ASN A 301 13.23 13.30 7.87
CA ASN A 301 14.61 13.77 7.78
C ASN A 301 15.58 12.60 7.92
N PHE A 302 16.37 12.34 6.89
CA PHE A 302 17.47 11.39 6.90
C PHE A 302 18.79 12.17 6.96
N ILE A 303 19.54 12.01 8.06
CA ILE A 303 20.76 12.79 8.35
C ILE A 303 21.92 11.82 8.60
N ASN A 304 22.90 11.78 7.69
CA ASN A 304 24.04 10.86 7.75
C ASN A 304 23.63 9.40 7.94
N ALA A 305 22.40 9.03 7.54
CA ALA A 305 21.91 7.67 7.66
C ALA A 305 22.59 6.81 6.59
N ALA A 306 23.26 5.74 7.03
CA ALA A 306 24.10 4.91 6.19
C ALA A 306 23.31 4.21 5.08
N SER A 307 21.99 4.02 5.18
CA SER A 307 21.04 3.77 4.08
C SER A 307 19.59 3.60 4.60
N MET A 308 18.60 3.57 3.69
CA MET A 308 17.32 2.88 3.93
C MET A 308 17.41 1.52 3.21
N TRP A 309 17.45 0.39 3.91
CA TRP A 309 18.03 -0.84 3.33
C TRP A 309 17.08 -1.92 2.87
N LYS A 310 15.78 -1.82 3.12
CA LYS A 310 14.86 -2.84 2.61
C LYS A 310 13.44 -2.35 2.78
N ALA A 311 12.79 -2.03 1.67
CA ALA A 311 11.36 -2.20 1.59
C ALA A 311 11.09 -3.52 0.86
N GLU A 312 10.29 -4.39 1.43
CA GLU A 312 9.84 -5.59 0.71
C GLU A 312 8.62 -5.23 -0.16
N THR A 313 8.26 -6.10 -1.10
CA THR A 313 7.12 -5.87 -2.00
C THR A 313 5.87 -5.54 -1.20
N THR A 314 5.19 -4.42 -1.50
CA THR A 314 3.93 -3.88 -0.89
C THR A 314 4.04 -2.93 0.32
N ALA A 315 5.24 -2.67 0.86
CA ALA A 315 5.39 -1.68 1.94
C ALA A 315 4.93 -0.27 1.50
N LYS A 316 4.41 0.54 2.43
CA LYS A 316 3.91 1.90 2.17
C LYS A 316 4.46 2.92 3.16
N ALA A 317 4.86 4.08 2.66
CA ALA A 317 5.23 5.24 3.46
C ALA A 317 4.40 6.45 3.04
N THR A 318 3.71 7.08 3.98
CA THR A 318 2.88 8.27 3.76
C THR A 318 3.46 9.44 4.54
N ILE A 319 3.95 10.45 3.84
CA ILE A 319 4.61 11.64 4.39
C ILE A 319 3.76 12.88 4.07
N GLY A 320 3.27 13.55 5.11
CA GLY A 320 2.50 14.79 4.98
C GLY A 320 3.35 16.04 4.78
N GLY A 321 4.61 16.02 5.24
CA GLY A 321 5.59 17.10 5.07
C GLY A 321 6.64 16.81 4.01
N ASN A 322 7.81 17.44 4.16
CA ASN A 322 8.95 17.33 3.27
C ASN A 322 9.73 16.03 3.48
N PHE A 323 10.34 15.51 2.42
CA PHE A 323 11.36 14.47 2.48
C PHE A 323 12.73 15.12 2.35
N ASN A 324 13.55 15.07 3.39
CA ASN A 324 14.88 15.67 3.41
C ASN A 324 15.96 14.58 3.56
N TYR A 325 16.92 14.56 2.64
CA TYR A 325 18.07 13.64 2.68
C TYR A 325 19.39 14.42 2.67
N THR A 326 20.17 14.28 3.73
CA THR A 326 21.46 14.96 3.91
C THR A 326 22.50 13.98 4.42
N THR A 327 23.70 13.99 3.85
CA THR A 327 24.85 13.19 4.31
C THR A 327 26.10 14.04 4.38
N SER A 328 27.07 13.62 5.19
CA SER A 328 28.39 14.23 5.28
C SER A 328 29.34 13.67 4.21
N ALA A 329 30.31 14.50 3.80
CA ALA A 329 31.34 14.13 2.84
C ALA A 329 32.03 12.80 3.21
N GLY A 330 32.01 11.83 2.27
CA GLY A 330 32.63 10.50 2.44
C GLY A 330 31.67 9.32 2.68
N PHE A 331 30.35 9.56 2.76
CA PHE A 331 29.33 8.52 2.94
C PHE A 331 28.28 8.45 1.80
N PRO A 332 28.64 8.20 0.53
CA PRO A 332 27.65 8.11 -0.54
C PRO A 332 27.13 6.68 -0.67
N THR A 333 26.22 6.27 0.20
CA THR A 333 25.45 5.04 0.01
C THR A 333 24.12 5.40 -0.64
N ALA A 334 23.83 4.79 -1.79
CA ALA A 334 22.56 4.98 -2.48
C ALA A 334 21.41 4.57 -1.56
N VAL A 335 20.46 5.47 -1.34
CA VAL A 335 19.22 5.14 -0.63
C VAL A 335 18.33 4.42 -1.64
N THR A 336 18.22 3.09 -1.52
CA THR A 336 17.31 2.30 -2.35
C THR A 336 16.02 2.08 -1.57
N GLY A 337 14.99 2.88 -1.85
CA GLY A 337 13.60 2.59 -1.50
C GLY A 337 13.08 1.43 -2.35
N ASN A 338 13.75 0.28 -2.29
CA ASN A 338 13.42 -0.89 -3.09
C ASN A 338 12.00 -1.32 -2.71
N ASN A 339 11.10 -1.33 -3.68
CA ASN A 339 9.73 -1.88 -3.65
C ASN A 339 8.63 -1.19 -2.82
N ALA A 340 8.91 -0.21 -1.96
CA ALA A 340 7.85 0.54 -1.27
C ALA A 340 7.12 1.55 -2.18
N GLU A 341 5.85 1.80 -1.87
CA GLU A 341 5.09 2.97 -2.34
C GLU A 341 5.31 4.15 -1.39
N TRP A 342 5.85 5.25 -1.91
CA TRP A 342 6.06 6.50 -1.17
C TRP A 342 5.02 7.53 -1.61
N SER A 343 4.14 7.94 -0.71
CA SER A 343 3.20 9.03 -0.91
C SER A 343 3.68 10.27 -0.17
N ILE A 344 4.05 11.33 -0.86
CA ILE A 344 4.67 12.52 -0.27
C ILE A 344 3.89 13.78 -0.67
N THR A 345 3.46 14.57 0.32
CA THR A 345 2.72 15.82 0.11
C THR A 345 3.63 17.06 0.05
N GLY A 346 4.79 17.04 0.72
CA GLY A 346 5.76 18.13 0.69
C GLY A 346 6.85 17.96 -0.38
N SER A 347 7.87 18.82 -0.32
CA SER A 347 8.99 18.81 -1.26
C SER A 347 9.98 17.69 -0.95
N ILE A 348 10.69 17.22 -1.99
CA ILE A 348 11.81 16.29 -1.86
C ILE A 348 13.10 17.10 -2.00
N ASN A 349 13.91 17.13 -0.93
CA ASN A 349 15.14 17.91 -0.85
C ASN A 349 16.35 17.01 -0.60
N GLN A 350 17.33 17.12 -1.49
CA GLN A 350 18.58 16.40 -1.44
C GLN A 350 19.73 17.37 -1.12
N GLY A 351 20.58 17.05 -0.14
CA GLY A 351 21.75 17.87 0.22
C GLY A 351 22.91 17.72 -0.77
N GLU A 352 23.79 18.72 -0.87
CA GLU A 352 24.87 18.78 -1.88
C GLU A 352 25.80 17.55 -1.87
N ASP A 353 26.18 17.07 -0.69
CA ASP A 353 27.09 15.91 -0.52
C ASP A 353 26.36 14.56 -0.53
N SER A 354 25.05 14.55 -0.83
CA SER A 354 24.25 13.34 -0.69
C SER A 354 24.21 12.47 -1.94
N GLY A 355 24.41 11.16 -1.72
CA GLY A 355 24.41 10.15 -2.77
C GLY A 355 23.06 9.99 -3.46
N ASN A 356 23.01 9.16 -4.51
CA ASN A 356 21.82 8.96 -5.34
C ASN A 356 20.58 8.52 -4.52
N LEU A 357 19.43 9.15 -4.79
CA LEU A 357 18.13 8.69 -4.28
C LEU A 357 17.50 7.71 -5.27
N THR A 358 16.82 6.68 -4.77
CA THR A 358 16.06 5.74 -5.61
C THR A 358 14.68 5.49 -5.04
N PHE A 359 13.65 5.81 -5.81
CA PHE A 359 12.25 5.48 -5.54
C PHE A 359 11.74 4.48 -6.59
N GLN A 360 11.23 3.32 -6.16
CA GLN A 360 10.56 2.41 -7.09
C GLN A 360 9.17 2.92 -7.46
N ASN A 361 8.37 3.33 -6.47
CA ASN A 361 7.06 3.90 -6.67
C ASN A 361 6.95 5.19 -5.86
N LEU A 362 7.02 6.34 -6.54
CA LEU A 362 6.82 7.65 -5.95
C LEU A 362 5.47 8.22 -6.39
N LYS A 363 4.64 8.56 -5.40
CA LYS A 363 3.38 9.26 -5.56
C LYS A 363 3.49 10.63 -4.88
N LEU A 364 3.40 11.70 -5.66
CA LEU A 364 3.29 13.04 -5.11
C LEU A 364 1.81 13.35 -4.85
N THR A 365 1.52 13.87 -3.67
CA THR A 365 0.17 14.27 -3.22
C THR A 365 0.15 15.75 -2.83
N GLY A 366 -1.00 16.27 -2.40
CA GLY A 366 -1.16 17.70 -2.05
C GLY A 366 -1.82 18.52 -3.15
N THR A 367 -1.70 19.84 -3.08
CA THR A 367 -2.28 20.79 -4.04
C THR A 367 -1.20 21.58 -4.75
N ASP A 368 -1.49 22.08 -5.94
CA ASP A 368 -0.66 23.03 -6.69
C ASP A 368 0.71 22.49 -7.12
N GLU A 369 1.80 23.20 -6.81
CA GLU A 369 3.15 22.90 -7.29
C GLU A 369 3.94 22.05 -6.29
N GLN A 370 4.62 21.02 -6.79
CA GLN A 370 5.49 20.14 -5.99
C GLN A 370 6.95 20.25 -6.45
N LYS A 371 7.91 20.26 -5.50
CA LYS A 371 9.34 20.45 -5.80
C LYS A 371 10.17 19.21 -5.53
N LEU A 372 11.02 18.86 -6.51
CA LEU A 372 12.08 17.85 -6.41
C LEU A 372 13.43 18.54 -6.62
N ASN A 373 14.14 18.78 -5.52
CA ASN A 373 15.46 19.40 -5.51
C ASN A 373 16.53 18.31 -5.39
N LEU A 374 17.09 17.89 -6.52
CA LEU A 374 17.99 16.74 -6.64
C LEU A 374 19.41 17.23 -6.98
N THR A 375 20.34 17.12 -6.04
CA THR A 375 21.73 17.53 -6.21
C THR A 375 22.61 16.42 -6.82
N SER A 376 22.13 15.17 -6.84
CA SER A 376 22.80 14.03 -7.50
C SER A 376 21.83 13.20 -8.34
N ILE A 377 22.37 12.22 -9.08
CA ILE A 377 21.59 11.40 -10.03
C ILE A 377 20.56 10.57 -9.25
N SER A 378 19.29 10.88 -9.41
CA SER A 378 18.22 10.20 -8.67
C SER A 378 17.34 9.35 -9.58
N ASN A 379 17.09 8.11 -9.18
CA ASN A 379 16.28 7.15 -9.92
C ASN A 379 14.83 7.18 -9.42
N ILE A 380 13.87 7.36 -10.32
CA ILE A 380 12.44 7.30 -9.96
C ILE A 380 11.73 6.36 -10.94
N ASN A 381 11.70 5.06 -10.66
CA ASN A 381 11.22 4.08 -11.64
C ASN A 381 9.76 4.32 -12.04
N LYS A 382 8.88 4.64 -11.09
CA LYS A 382 7.49 5.01 -11.34
C LYS A 382 7.13 6.29 -10.62
N LEU A 383 6.73 7.32 -11.36
CA LEU A 383 6.25 8.60 -10.84
C LEU A 383 4.74 8.76 -11.13
N THR A 384 3.98 9.10 -10.09
CA THR A 384 2.54 9.42 -10.17
C THR A 384 2.28 10.72 -9.41
N THR A 385 1.37 11.56 -9.91
CA THR A 385 0.85 12.72 -9.16
C THR A 385 -0.63 12.54 -8.80
N ALA A 386 -1.09 13.20 -7.75
CA ALA A 386 -2.51 13.44 -7.54
C ALA A 386 -3.05 14.44 -8.57
N ASP A 387 -4.34 14.31 -8.95
CA ASP A 387 -5.01 15.21 -9.91
C ASP A 387 -5.06 16.68 -9.45
N THR A 388 -4.84 16.91 -8.15
CA THR A 388 -4.78 18.22 -7.51
C THR A 388 -3.44 18.94 -7.70
N ILE A 389 -2.41 18.26 -8.22
CA ILE A 389 -1.10 18.85 -8.50
C ILE A 389 -1.13 19.46 -9.92
N SER A 390 -0.90 20.76 -10.01
CA SER A 390 -0.86 21.47 -11.28
C SER A 390 0.47 21.30 -12.02
N LYS A 391 1.57 21.15 -11.29
CA LYS A 391 2.93 21.10 -11.83
C LYS A 391 3.94 20.48 -10.87
N VAL A 392 4.95 19.80 -11.42
CA VAL A 392 6.12 19.32 -10.66
C VAL A 392 7.37 20.07 -11.14
N ILE A 393 7.99 20.82 -10.25
CA ILE A 393 9.26 21.52 -10.49
C ILE A 393 10.39 20.56 -10.11
N VAL A 394 11.22 20.21 -11.08
CA VAL A 394 12.37 19.32 -10.86
C VAL A 394 13.65 20.07 -11.20
N ASN A 395 14.57 20.07 -10.25
CA ASN A 395 15.89 20.65 -10.35
C ASN A 395 16.93 19.52 -10.25
N GLY A 396 17.85 19.40 -11.22
CA GLY A 396 18.94 18.42 -11.18
C GLY A 396 18.91 17.33 -12.25
N TYR A 397 19.14 16.08 -11.83
CA TYR A 397 19.32 14.92 -12.71
C TYR A 397 18.35 13.79 -12.36
N LEU A 398 17.42 13.49 -13.27
CA LEU A 398 16.49 12.37 -13.16
C LEU A 398 16.91 11.20 -14.04
N ASN A 399 16.93 9.99 -13.49
CA ASN A 399 17.26 8.77 -14.21
C ASN A 399 16.13 7.72 -14.16
N GLY A 400 15.92 7.03 -15.29
CA GLY A 400 15.05 5.85 -15.38
C GLY A 400 13.58 6.11 -15.05
N VAL A 401 13.04 7.26 -15.45
CA VAL A 401 11.69 7.67 -15.03
C VAL A 401 10.60 7.11 -15.91
N ARG A 402 9.63 6.40 -15.31
CA ARG A 402 8.36 6.05 -15.98
C ARG A 402 7.21 6.86 -15.39
N PHE A 403 6.54 7.63 -16.24
CA PHE A 403 5.35 8.38 -15.85
C PHE A 403 4.13 7.47 -15.85
N ASN A 404 3.24 7.62 -14.88
CA ASN A 404 2.05 6.76 -14.72
C ASN A 404 0.72 7.53 -14.77
N ASN A 405 0.78 8.83 -15.04
CA ASN A 405 -0.36 9.69 -15.33
C ASN A 405 0.10 10.92 -16.12
N ASP A 406 -0.86 11.68 -16.63
CA ASP A 406 -0.60 12.93 -17.34
C ASP A 406 -0.14 14.01 -16.34
N MET A 407 0.87 14.80 -16.70
CA MET A 407 1.40 15.82 -15.79
C MET A 407 2.18 16.94 -16.49
N THR A 408 2.33 18.07 -15.78
CA THR A 408 3.21 19.17 -16.18
C THR A 408 4.49 19.15 -15.36
N ILE A 409 5.65 19.20 -16.03
CA ILE A 409 6.98 19.29 -15.44
C ILE A 409 7.59 20.65 -15.77
N ALA A 410 8.29 21.26 -14.82
CA ALA A 410 9.09 22.47 -15.03
C ALA A 410 10.45 22.34 -14.35
N THR A 411 11.35 23.28 -14.61
CA THR A 411 12.65 23.38 -13.93
C THR A 411 13.02 24.83 -13.67
N GLU A 412 13.69 25.11 -12.54
CA GLU A 412 14.17 26.45 -12.17
C GLU A 412 15.68 26.60 -12.42
N THR A 413 16.46 25.55 -12.14
CA THR A 413 17.93 25.57 -12.26
C THR A 413 18.48 24.68 -13.38
N GLY A 414 17.58 24.03 -14.12
CA GLY A 414 17.89 23.08 -15.19
C GLY A 414 17.64 21.63 -14.76
N LEU A 415 17.11 20.86 -15.69
CA LEU A 415 16.83 19.44 -15.54
C LEU A 415 17.46 18.67 -16.69
N GLN A 416 18.15 17.59 -16.34
CA GLN A 416 18.62 16.62 -17.33
C GLN A 416 17.97 15.27 -17.06
N PHE A 417 17.44 14.68 -18.13
CA PHE A 417 16.88 13.35 -18.08
C PHE A 417 17.83 12.30 -18.64
N ASN A 418 17.99 11.21 -17.91
CA ASN A 418 18.67 10.00 -18.35
C ASN A 418 17.66 8.85 -18.37
N ASN A 419 17.19 8.44 -19.54
CA ASN A 419 16.15 7.42 -19.72
C ASN A 419 14.77 7.81 -19.15
N ILE A 420 13.81 8.02 -20.04
CA ILE A 420 12.43 8.37 -19.73
C ILE A 420 11.50 7.44 -20.51
N ASP A 421 10.39 7.06 -19.89
CA ASP A 421 9.25 6.43 -20.55
C ASP A 421 7.96 7.16 -20.18
N LEU A 422 7.21 7.61 -21.18
CA LEU A 422 5.91 8.26 -20.98
C LEU A 422 4.78 7.26 -20.77
N CYS A 423 4.99 5.96 -21.06
CA CYS A 423 4.03 4.87 -20.77
C CYS A 423 2.58 5.10 -21.28
N GLY A 424 2.39 5.87 -22.35
CA GLY A 424 1.08 6.18 -22.93
C GLY A 424 0.45 7.49 -22.44
N HIS A 425 1.15 8.23 -21.58
CA HIS A 425 0.65 9.48 -20.98
C HIS A 425 1.09 10.75 -21.73
N SER A 426 0.41 11.85 -21.41
CA SER A 426 0.70 13.19 -21.91
C SER A 426 1.52 13.98 -20.90
N ILE A 427 2.75 14.35 -21.28
CA ILE A 427 3.66 15.13 -20.45
C ILE A 427 3.86 16.50 -21.10
N LYS A 428 3.57 17.56 -20.34
CA LYS A 428 3.93 18.92 -20.71
C LYS A 428 5.20 19.32 -19.97
N TYR A 429 6.25 19.70 -20.68
CA TYR A 429 7.50 20.19 -20.13
C TYR A 429 7.67 21.67 -20.39
N GLU A 430 7.77 22.47 -19.34
CA GLU A 430 7.98 23.90 -19.43
C GLU A 430 9.48 24.25 -19.46
N GLY A 431 9.89 24.92 -20.55
CA GLY A 431 11.28 25.33 -20.79
C GLY A 431 11.99 24.46 -21.81
N ASP A 432 13.34 24.51 -21.79
CA ASP A 432 14.18 23.73 -22.70
C ASP A 432 14.38 22.31 -22.17
N PHE A 433 13.96 21.33 -22.96
CA PHE A 433 14.03 19.92 -22.61
C PHE A 433 15.39 19.34 -23.03
N LYS A 434 16.13 18.76 -22.08
CA LYS A 434 17.45 18.15 -22.32
C LYS A 434 17.46 16.69 -21.88
N ALA A 435 17.65 15.79 -22.84
CA ALA A 435 17.78 14.36 -22.60
C ALA A 435 19.15 13.85 -23.04
N ILE A 436 19.81 13.11 -22.15
CA ILE A 436 21.09 12.42 -22.42
C ILE A 436 20.91 10.90 -22.57
N GLY A 437 19.80 10.36 -22.06
CA GLY A 437 19.42 8.96 -22.19
C GLY A 437 18.22 8.78 -23.11
N THR A 438 17.72 7.56 -23.21
CA THR A 438 16.63 7.21 -24.12
C THR A 438 15.32 7.93 -23.75
N VAL A 439 14.60 8.53 -24.70
CA VAL A 439 13.24 9.04 -24.47
C VAL A 439 12.25 8.12 -25.16
N THR A 440 11.36 7.47 -24.40
CA THR A 440 10.37 6.53 -24.94
C THR A 440 8.97 7.11 -24.83
N MET A 441 8.36 7.38 -25.98
CA MET A 441 6.96 7.78 -26.10
C MET A 441 6.16 6.56 -26.57
N SER A 442 5.55 5.85 -25.62
CA SER A 442 4.72 4.67 -25.90
C SER A 442 3.47 5.01 -26.74
N GLU A 443 2.70 4.01 -27.18
CA GLU A 443 1.50 4.23 -28.03
C GLU A 443 0.56 5.29 -27.43
N GLY A 444 0.24 6.31 -28.23
CA GLY A 444 -0.65 7.42 -27.83
C GLY A 444 -0.05 8.50 -26.93
N SER A 445 1.22 8.36 -26.50
CA SER A 445 1.88 9.37 -25.65
C SER A 445 2.01 10.73 -26.34
N THR A 446 1.90 11.80 -25.56
CA THR A 446 2.18 13.17 -26.03
C THR A 446 3.29 13.79 -25.20
N LEU A 447 4.30 14.38 -25.84
CA LEU A 447 5.30 15.21 -25.18
C LEU A 447 5.21 16.62 -25.76
N GLU A 448 4.77 17.57 -24.95
CA GLU A 448 4.70 18.99 -25.30
C GLU A 448 5.82 19.74 -24.57
N VAL A 449 6.83 20.20 -25.28
CA VAL A 449 7.90 21.06 -24.73
C VAL A 449 7.53 22.50 -25.04
N THR A 450 7.63 23.46 -24.10
CA THR A 450 7.32 24.87 -24.41
C THR A 450 8.51 25.64 -24.99
N GLY A 451 9.74 25.15 -24.80
CA GLY A 451 10.97 25.68 -25.37
C GLY A 451 11.57 24.80 -26.47
N SER A 452 12.90 24.66 -26.46
CA SER A 452 13.66 23.81 -27.39
C SER A 452 13.88 22.40 -26.83
N TYR A 453 14.05 21.41 -27.71
CA TYR A 453 14.36 20.03 -27.34
C TYR A 453 15.78 19.68 -27.75
N THR A 454 16.58 19.11 -26.85
CA THR A 454 17.93 18.62 -27.13
C THR A 454 18.07 17.17 -26.70
N GLN A 455 18.41 16.28 -27.64
CA GLN A 455 18.77 14.89 -27.40
C GLN A 455 20.26 14.70 -27.62
N SER A 456 20.93 14.09 -26.65
CA SER A 456 22.35 13.74 -26.75
C SER A 456 22.56 12.26 -26.46
N LYS A 457 23.54 11.62 -27.13
CA LYS A 457 23.96 10.21 -26.94
C LYS A 457 22.94 9.13 -27.34
N ASP A 458 21.81 9.03 -26.65
CA ASP A 458 20.84 7.94 -26.82
C ASP A 458 19.62 8.33 -27.69
N ASN A 459 18.66 7.41 -27.83
CA ASN A 459 17.61 7.43 -28.86
C ASN A 459 16.30 8.09 -28.39
N LEU A 460 15.53 8.64 -29.33
CA LEU A 460 14.12 9.00 -29.15
C LEU A 460 13.20 7.93 -29.78
N TYR A 461 12.24 7.37 -29.05
CA TYR A 461 11.28 6.40 -29.57
C TYR A 461 9.88 7.00 -29.63
N LEU A 462 9.25 6.99 -30.81
CA LEU A 462 7.89 7.45 -31.05
C LEU A 462 6.99 6.28 -31.43
N GLY A 463 6.19 5.80 -30.48
CA GLY A 463 5.21 4.73 -30.69
C GLY A 463 4.05 5.15 -31.59
N THR A 464 3.18 4.19 -31.95
CA THR A 464 1.99 4.44 -32.76
C THR A 464 1.15 5.58 -32.16
N ASN A 465 0.74 6.55 -32.99
CA ASN A 465 -0.04 7.73 -32.60
C ASN A 465 0.63 8.66 -31.56
N ALA A 466 1.92 8.48 -31.25
CA ALA A 466 2.63 9.38 -30.36
C ALA A 466 2.77 10.78 -30.98
N LYS A 467 2.76 11.83 -30.16
CA LYS A 467 2.82 13.23 -30.58
C LYS A 467 3.92 14.00 -29.85
N LEU A 468 4.96 14.41 -30.57
CA LEU A 468 5.97 15.33 -30.07
C LEU A 468 5.65 16.76 -30.55
N ILE A 469 5.59 17.72 -29.63
CA ILE A 469 5.32 19.14 -29.94
C ILE A 469 6.43 19.99 -29.32
N VAL A 470 7.17 20.72 -30.15
CA VAL A 470 8.30 21.55 -29.74
C VAL A 470 8.23 22.89 -30.50
N PRO A 471 7.74 23.98 -29.90
CA PRO A 471 7.69 25.30 -30.53
C PRO A 471 9.08 25.87 -30.86
N GLY A 472 10.11 25.51 -30.10
CA GLY A 472 11.50 25.92 -30.35
C GLY A 472 12.26 25.00 -31.31
N ASP A 473 13.59 25.03 -31.21
CA ASP A 473 14.48 24.19 -32.01
C ASP A 473 14.51 22.76 -31.47
N ILE A 474 14.71 21.78 -32.35
CA ILE A 474 15.05 20.40 -31.99
C ILE A 474 16.48 20.08 -32.40
N ASN A 475 17.31 19.66 -31.43
CA ASN A 475 18.73 19.44 -31.60
C ASN A 475 19.07 17.98 -31.25
N PHE A 476 19.59 17.22 -32.21
CA PHE A 476 20.16 15.90 -32.01
C PHE A 476 21.68 16.00 -32.10
N ILE A 477 22.39 15.67 -31.02
CA ILE A 477 23.84 15.85 -30.88
C ILE A 477 24.49 14.53 -30.49
N ASN A 478 25.42 14.02 -31.31
CA ASN A 478 26.20 12.80 -31.02
C ASN A 478 25.32 11.59 -30.64
N THR A 479 24.16 11.43 -31.29
CA THR A 479 23.22 10.34 -30.98
C THR A 479 23.56 9.07 -31.76
N ALA A 480 23.60 7.91 -31.09
CA ALA A 480 23.98 6.63 -31.68
C ALA A 480 22.93 6.11 -32.70
N SER A 481 21.67 6.49 -32.56
CA SER A 481 20.58 6.35 -33.54
C SER A 481 19.54 7.44 -33.27
N MET A 482 19.08 8.18 -34.28
CA MET A 482 18.30 9.42 -34.03
C MET A 482 16.94 9.16 -33.36
N TRP A 483 16.18 8.23 -33.93
CA TRP A 483 14.90 7.83 -33.41
C TRP A 483 14.42 6.53 -34.05
N LYS A 484 13.43 5.90 -33.44
CA LYS A 484 12.57 4.91 -34.10
C LYS A 484 11.13 5.36 -33.94
N ALA A 485 10.45 5.53 -35.07
CA ALA A 485 9.08 5.99 -35.11
C ALA A 485 8.17 4.99 -35.83
N GLU A 486 6.98 4.77 -35.29
CA GLU A 486 5.93 3.96 -35.93
C GLU A 486 5.11 4.82 -36.92
N PRO A 487 4.47 4.23 -37.96
CA PRO A 487 3.89 4.95 -39.11
C PRO A 487 2.86 6.06 -38.87
N THR A 488 2.28 6.13 -37.66
CA THR A 488 1.25 7.13 -37.32
C THR A 488 1.71 8.14 -36.28
N ALA A 489 2.96 8.06 -35.83
CA ALA A 489 3.56 9.05 -34.95
C ALA A 489 3.70 10.39 -35.67
N LYS A 490 3.64 11.48 -34.91
CA LYS A 490 3.76 12.85 -35.42
C LYS A 490 4.72 13.67 -34.57
N ALA A 491 5.54 14.48 -35.22
CA ALA A 491 6.37 15.47 -34.56
C ALA A 491 6.14 16.86 -35.20
N THR A 492 5.88 17.87 -34.38
CA THR A 492 5.66 19.26 -34.81
C THR A 492 6.71 20.15 -34.17
N ILE A 493 7.54 20.77 -35.01
CA ILE A 493 8.66 21.62 -34.62
C ILE A 493 8.42 23.04 -35.14
N GLY A 494 8.37 24.01 -34.24
CA GLY A 494 8.19 25.43 -34.58
C GLY A 494 9.50 26.13 -34.97
N GLY A 495 10.64 25.64 -34.51
CA GLY A 495 11.97 26.14 -34.86
C GLY A 495 12.72 25.26 -35.87
N ASN A 496 14.05 25.27 -35.78
CA ASN A 496 14.95 24.51 -36.63
C ASN A 496 15.03 23.04 -36.19
N PHE A 497 15.26 22.15 -37.15
CA PHE A 497 15.68 20.78 -36.95
C PHE A 497 17.19 20.68 -37.20
N ASN A 498 17.97 20.34 -36.18
CA ASN A 498 19.42 20.23 -36.27
C ASN A 498 19.89 18.81 -35.91
N TYR A 499 20.68 18.18 -36.78
CA TYR A 499 21.34 16.90 -36.51
C TYR A 499 22.85 17.02 -36.71
N THR A 500 23.61 16.93 -35.62
CA THR A 500 25.07 17.11 -35.61
C THR A 500 25.77 15.95 -34.88
N SER A 501 26.98 15.61 -35.33
CA SER A 501 27.82 14.55 -34.74
C SER A 501 29.28 14.99 -34.73
N SER A 502 30.07 14.48 -33.77
CA SER A 502 31.52 14.62 -33.72
C SER A 502 32.23 13.41 -34.36
N SER A 503 33.44 13.64 -34.86
CA SER A 503 34.25 12.63 -35.54
C SER A 503 34.54 11.41 -34.65
N GLY A 504 34.23 10.20 -35.13
CA GLY A 504 34.52 8.92 -34.44
C GLY A 504 33.32 8.11 -33.94
N PHE A 505 32.08 8.59 -34.11
CA PHE A 505 30.85 7.84 -33.82
C PHE A 505 30.12 7.42 -35.11
N PRO A 506 30.41 6.25 -35.70
CA PRO A 506 29.61 5.75 -36.81
C PRO A 506 28.43 4.96 -36.25
N THR A 507 27.18 5.23 -36.67
CA THR A 507 26.20 4.15 -36.97
C THR A 507 24.83 4.62 -37.47
N ALA A 508 24.39 3.90 -38.52
CA ALA A 508 23.01 3.57 -38.92
C ALA A 508 22.12 4.60 -39.63
N VAL A 509 21.37 4.07 -40.60
CA VAL A 509 20.30 4.72 -41.37
C VAL A 509 19.08 4.91 -40.47
N THR A 510 18.64 6.15 -40.26
CA THR A 510 17.46 6.44 -39.43
C THR A 510 16.20 6.48 -40.29
N GLY A 511 15.53 5.33 -40.48
CA GLY A 511 14.23 5.28 -41.14
C GLY A 511 13.12 5.79 -40.22
N ASN A 512 12.51 6.92 -40.58
CA ASN A 512 11.50 7.59 -39.78
C ASN A 512 10.10 7.41 -40.37
N ASN A 513 9.30 6.50 -39.81
CA ASN A 513 7.94 6.32 -40.31
C ASN A 513 6.96 7.40 -39.81
N ALA A 514 7.38 8.36 -38.96
CA ALA A 514 6.51 9.45 -38.52
C ALA A 514 6.34 10.55 -39.58
N GLU A 515 5.26 11.31 -39.44
CA GLU A 515 5.09 12.61 -40.11
C GLU A 515 5.78 13.71 -39.29
N TRP A 516 6.78 14.36 -39.88
CA TRP A 516 7.48 15.50 -39.26
C TRP A 516 7.03 16.79 -39.90
N THR A 517 6.61 17.76 -39.08
CA THR A 517 6.26 19.11 -39.52
C THR A 517 7.26 20.09 -38.91
N VAL A 518 7.94 20.87 -39.75
CA VAL A 518 9.00 21.80 -39.32
C VAL A 518 8.74 23.17 -39.93
N SER A 519 8.68 24.21 -39.08
CA SER A 519 8.57 25.60 -39.55
C SER A 519 9.94 26.24 -39.84
N GLY A 520 11.02 25.83 -39.19
CA GLY A 520 12.37 26.37 -39.44
C GLY A 520 13.19 25.62 -40.48
N ASN A 521 14.51 25.79 -40.40
CA ASN A 521 15.46 25.09 -41.28
C ASN A 521 15.65 23.63 -40.85
N VAL A 522 16.01 22.75 -41.78
CA VAL A 522 16.38 21.35 -41.53
C VAL A 522 17.85 21.18 -41.91
N ILE A 523 18.71 20.91 -40.93
CA ILE A 523 20.17 20.95 -41.08
C ILE A 523 20.79 19.64 -40.60
N GLN A 524 21.50 18.96 -41.50
CA GLN A 524 22.39 17.82 -41.21
C GLN A 524 23.85 18.30 -41.24
N GLY A 525 24.61 18.03 -40.19
CA GLY A 525 26.04 18.34 -40.11
C GLY A 525 26.89 17.49 -41.07
N GLU A 526 28.09 17.96 -41.39
CA GLU A 526 29.00 17.29 -42.33
C GLU A 526 29.42 15.88 -41.86
N ASP A 527 29.68 15.73 -40.56
CA ASP A 527 30.09 14.47 -39.92
C ASP A 527 28.91 13.62 -39.41
N ALA A 528 27.66 14.01 -39.69
CA ALA A 528 26.47 13.32 -39.22
C ALA A 528 26.13 12.09 -40.07
N GLY A 529 25.60 11.03 -39.44
CA GLY A 529 25.19 9.77 -40.11
C GLY A 529 24.01 9.94 -41.08
N THR A 530 23.51 8.84 -41.68
CA THR A 530 22.46 8.93 -42.71
C THR A 530 21.07 9.27 -42.15
N LEU A 531 20.51 10.42 -42.57
CA LEU A 531 19.19 10.91 -42.15
C LEU A 531 18.09 10.52 -43.15
N LYS A 532 17.02 9.83 -42.72
CA LYS A 532 15.84 9.59 -43.56
C LYS A 532 14.51 10.05 -42.96
N PHE A 533 13.62 10.56 -43.82
CA PHE A 533 12.22 10.88 -43.47
C PHE A 533 11.26 10.13 -44.38
N THR A 534 10.24 9.45 -43.84
CA THR A 534 9.12 8.96 -44.67
C THR A 534 8.24 10.13 -45.11
N THR A 535 7.94 11.07 -44.20
CA THR A 535 7.24 12.30 -44.56
C THR A 535 7.80 13.48 -43.78
N LEU A 536 8.26 14.49 -44.51
CA LEU A 536 8.68 15.78 -43.98
C LEU A 536 7.82 16.87 -44.59
N ARG A 537 7.20 17.69 -43.74
CA ARG A 537 6.41 18.86 -44.12
C ARG A 537 7.13 20.12 -43.65
N MET A 538 7.45 21.02 -44.57
CA MET A 538 8.01 22.34 -44.27
C MET A 538 6.93 23.41 -44.39
N THR A 539 6.66 24.12 -43.30
CA THR A 539 5.49 25.01 -43.18
C THR A 539 5.78 26.49 -43.45
N GLU A 540 7.02 26.93 -43.36
CA GLU A 540 7.40 28.34 -43.56
C GLU A 540 8.27 28.52 -44.81
N LYS A 541 8.01 29.59 -45.58
CA LYS A 541 8.77 29.94 -46.79
C LYS A 541 10.14 30.52 -46.43
N ASN A 542 11.07 30.50 -47.38
CA ASN A 542 12.45 31.00 -47.26
C ASN A 542 13.30 30.24 -46.23
N THR A 543 12.96 28.99 -45.95
CA THR A 543 13.72 28.08 -45.09
C THR A 543 14.62 27.16 -45.92
N SER A 544 15.64 26.60 -45.29
CA SER A 544 16.58 25.69 -45.93
C SER A 544 16.41 24.23 -45.49
N LEU A 545 16.70 23.32 -46.41
CA LEU A 545 16.85 21.89 -46.19
C LEU A 545 18.24 21.50 -46.67
N THR A 546 19.15 21.23 -45.74
CA THR A 546 20.54 20.86 -46.01
C THR A 546 20.81 19.45 -45.49
N LEU A 547 20.99 18.49 -46.39
CA LEU A 547 21.24 17.08 -46.10
C LEU A 547 22.58 16.64 -46.72
N THR A 548 23.64 16.49 -45.93
CA THR A 548 24.96 16.02 -46.41
C THR A 548 24.92 14.58 -46.93
N ASN A 549 24.10 13.73 -46.30
CA ASN A 549 23.95 12.32 -46.64
C ASN A 549 22.59 11.82 -46.11
N GLY A 550 21.48 12.24 -46.73
CA GLY A 550 20.13 11.92 -46.27
C GLY A 550 19.11 11.83 -47.40
N HIS A 551 17.92 11.29 -47.10
CA HIS A 551 16.86 11.07 -48.09
C HIS A 551 15.45 11.23 -47.51
N ILE A 552 14.54 11.83 -48.26
CA ILE A 552 13.13 12.02 -47.86
C ILE A 552 12.22 11.28 -48.86
N ASP A 553 11.37 10.37 -48.39
CA ASP A 553 10.44 9.66 -49.28
C ASP A 553 9.36 10.63 -49.81
N LYS A 554 8.77 11.42 -48.91
CA LYS A 554 7.75 12.42 -49.23
C LYS A 554 8.05 13.78 -48.59
N LEU A 555 8.34 14.78 -49.43
CA LEU A 555 8.52 16.17 -49.03
C LEU A 555 7.25 16.97 -49.35
N ILE A 556 6.69 17.65 -48.36
CA ILE A 556 5.50 18.49 -48.49
C ILE A 556 5.88 19.93 -48.18
N LEU A 557 5.65 20.85 -49.10
CA LEU A 557 5.95 22.27 -48.95
C LEU A 557 4.66 23.09 -48.84
N ALA A 558 4.65 24.09 -47.96
CA ALA A 558 3.55 25.05 -47.84
C ALA A 558 3.56 26.14 -48.94
N GLY A 559 4.61 26.17 -49.77
CA GLY A 559 4.74 27.02 -50.96
C GLY A 559 5.19 26.22 -52.19
N VAL A 560 5.87 26.89 -53.12
CA VAL A 560 6.51 26.25 -54.28
C VAL A 560 8.00 26.01 -54.00
N LEU A 561 8.65 25.06 -54.70
CA LEU A 561 10.06 24.71 -54.47
C LEU A 561 11.03 25.93 -54.51
N ALA A 562 10.75 26.93 -55.35
CA ALA A 562 11.55 28.15 -55.45
C ALA A 562 11.55 29.03 -54.17
N ASP A 563 10.58 28.81 -53.28
CA ASP A 563 10.51 29.49 -51.97
C ASP A 563 11.50 28.88 -50.95
N TYR A 564 12.24 27.81 -51.28
CA TYR A 564 13.08 27.06 -50.35
C TYR A 564 14.51 26.86 -50.89
N THR A 565 15.49 26.74 -49.99
CA THR A 565 16.87 26.38 -50.37
C THR A 565 17.11 24.90 -50.04
N ILE A 566 17.09 24.02 -51.05
CA ILE A 566 17.27 22.57 -50.86
C ILE A 566 18.63 22.11 -51.39
N THR A 567 19.43 21.49 -50.52
CA THR A 567 20.77 20.98 -50.84
C THR A 567 20.98 19.58 -50.25
N PRO A 568 21.28 18.54 -51.06
CA PRO A 568 21.29 18.53 -52.52
C PRO A 568 19.86 18.51 -53.08
N ALA A 569 19.68 18.94 -54.33
CA ALA A 569 18.36 19.08 -54.95
C ALA A 569 17.60 17.75 -55.14
N ASP A 570 18.31 16.62 -55.10
CA ASP A 570 17.81 15.24 -55.30
C ASP A 570 17.61 14.47 -53.99
N CYS A 571 17.61 15.14 -52.83
CA CYS A 571 17.44 14.50 -51.52
C CYS A 571 16.02 13.98 -51.20
N TYR A 572 15.11 13.90 -52.18
CA TYR A 572 13.73 13.43 -51.98
C TYR A 572 13.18 12.58 -53.14
N THR A 573 12.17 11.74 -52.87
CA THR A 573 11.50 10.89 -53.90
C THR A 573 10.24 11.53 -54.47
N THR A 574 9.37 12.04 -53.60
CA THR A 574 8.09 12.66 -53.98
C THR A 574 7.98 14.05 -53.38
N LEU A 575 7.48 15.00 -54.17
CA LEU A 575 7.29 16.40 -53.79
C LEU A 575 5.81 16.77 -53.92
N GLU A 576 5.24 17.35 -52.88
CA GLU A 576 3.92 17.98 -52.88
C GLU A 576 4.05 19.47 -52.56
N GLU A 577 3.63 20.34 -53.49
CA GLU A 577 3.68 21.80 -53.32
C GLU A 577 2.26 22.35 -53.10
N ASN A 578 2.05 23.08 -52.01
CA ASN A 578 0.82 23.83 -51.80
C ASN A 578 1.05 25.29 -52.24
N GLY A 579 0.56 25.67 -53.42
CA GLY A 579 0.72 27.04 -53.92
C GLY A 579 0.82 27.22 -55.44
N LYS A 580 0.82 26.14 -56.22
CA LYS A 580 0.72 26.24 -57.68
C LYS A 580 -0.71 26.65 -58.08
N PRO A 581 -0.92 27.66 -58.95
CA PRO A 581 -2.23 27.90 -59.54
C PRO A 581 -2.60 26.69 -60.39
N ASP A 582 -3.79 26.13 -60.16
CA ASP A 582 -4.36 25.08 -60.99
C ASP A 582 -4.52 25.62 -62.44
N PRO A 583 -3.96 24.97 -63.48
CA PRO A 583 -4.34 25.30 -64.85
C PRO A 583 -5.78 24.84 -65.07
N THR A 584 -6.70 25.80 -65.14
CA THR A 584 -8.13 25.60 -65.43
C THR A 584 -8.34 24.59 -66.56
N PRO A 585 -9.03 23.45 -66.34
CA PRO A 585 -9.35 22.54 -67.43
C PRO A 585 -10.51 23.12 -68.27
N THR A 586 -10.23 23.31 -69.57
CA THR A 586 -11.24 23.53 -70.62
C THR A 586 -11.96 22.20 -70.89
N PRO A 587 -13.29 22.16 -71.08
CA PRO A 587 -14.02 20.92 -71.30
C PRO A 587 -13.69 20.33 -72.69
N THR A 588 -13.40 19.03 -72.77
CA THR A 588 -13.24 18.28 -74.02
C THR A 588 -13.77 16.85 -73.79
N PRO A 589 -14.46 16.24 -74.77
CA PRO A 589 -15.55 15.30 -74.52
C PRO A 589 -15.07 13.88 -74.19
N THR A 590 -15.85 13.20 -73.35
CA THR A 590 -15.65 11.81 -72.95
C THR A 590 -15.90 10.85 -74.12
N PRO A 591 -14.95 9.98 -74.48
CA PRO A 591 -15.20 8.87 -75.40
C PRO A 591 -15.84 7.69 -74.67
N THR A 592 -16.82 7.08 -75.32
CA THR A 592 -17.48 5.83 -74.95
C THR A 592 -16.58 4.62 -75.25
N PRO A 593 -16.44 3.63 -74.35
CA PRO A 593 -15.98 2.29 -74.73
C PRO A 593 -17.14 1.29 -74.82
N THR A 594 -17.25 0.69 -76.00
CA THR A 594 -18.02 -0.52 -76.35
C THR A 594 -17.16 -1.76 -76.02
N PRO A 595 -17.75 -2.94 -75.69
CA PRO A 595 -17.05 -4.05 -75.05
C PRO A 595 -16.31 -4.98 -76.03
N GLY A 596 -15.29 -5.67 -75.52
CA GLY A 596 -14.57 -6.75 -76.22
C GLY A 596 -14.39 -7.98 -75.31
N PRO A 597 -14.28 -9.20 -75.90
CA PRO A 597 -14.72 -10.46 -75.32
C PRO A 597 -13.67 -11.16 -74.45
N GLY A 598 -14.14 -12.05 -73.56
CA GLY A 598 -13.34 -12.79 -72.59
C GLY A 598 -12.66 -14.05 -73.13
N PRO A 599 -12.08 -14.83 -72.20
CA PRO A 599 -12.10 -16.28 -72.28
C PRO A 599 -12.65 -16.92 -70.99
N GLU A 600 -13.60 -17.84 -71.18
CA GLU A 600 -13.86 -19.02 -70.34
C GLU A 600 -12.57 -19.88 -70.30
N ASP A 601 -12.26 -20.72 -69.31
CA ASP A 601 -13.10 -21.71 -68.65
C ASP A 601 -12.40 -22.24 -67.36
N LYS A 602 -13.23 -22.49 -66.33
CA LYS A 602 -13.19 -23.50 -65.24
C LYS A 602 -11.90 -23.83 -64.45
N ILE A 603 -12.04 -23.81 -63.11
CA ILE A 603 -12.30 -25.03 -62.30
C ILE A 603 -13.32 -24.67 -61.22
N ASP A 604 -14.38 -25.48 -61.18
CA ASP A 604 -15.46 -25.56 -60.20
C ASP A 604 -15.01 -26.43 -59.02
N THR A 605 -15.25 -25.97 -57.79
CA THR A 605 -15.83 -26.81 -56.74
C THR A 605 -16.38 -25.91 -55.63
N SER A 606 -17.69 -26.01 -55.50
CA SER A 606 -18.63 -25.37 -54.59
C SER A 606 -18.31 -25.45 -53.10
N GLU A 607 -18.90 -24.48 -52.38
CA GLU A 607 -19.09 -24.36 -50.93
C GLU A 607 -18.01 -23.58 -50.15
N ASN A 608 -18.01 -22.26 -50.31
CA ASN A 608 -17.64 -21.38 -49.22
C ASN A 608 -18.60 -20.18 -49.18
N GLY A 609 -19.36 -20.06 -48.09
CA GLY A 609 -20.30 -18.97 -47.86
C GLY A 609 -19.54 -17.66 -47.61
N GLY A 610 -19.32 -16.89 -48.67
CA GLY A 610 -18.79 -15.54 -48.58
C GLY A 610 -19.81 -14.62 -47.90
N ALA A 611 -19.39 -13.94 -46.83
CA ALA A 611 -20.17 -12.91 -46.16
C ALA A 611 -20.53 -11.81 -47.16
N THR A 612 -21.80 -11.79 -47.58
CA THR A 612 -22.38 -10.73 -48.40
C THR A 612 -22.42 -9.43 -47.59
N ASP A 613 -22.01 -8.31 -48.20
CA ASP A 613 -22.19 -6.96 -47.66
C ASP A 613 -23.68 -6.70 -47.38
N THR A 614 -24.11 -6.91 -46.13
CA THR A 614 -25.49 -6.71 -45.70
C THR A 614 -25.72 -5.21 -45.47
N GLN A 615 -25.92 -4.47 -46.57
CA GLN A 615 -26.47 -3.13 -46.47
C GLN A 615 -27.89 -3.20 -45.88
N PRO A 616 -28.28 -2.30 -44.96
CA PRO A 616 -29.66 -2.24 -44.49
C PRO A 616 -30.60 -1.95 -45.67
N ASP A 617 -31.57 -2.82 -45.92
CA ASP A 617 -32.61 -2.58 -46.93
C ASP A 617 -33.61 -1.57 -46.34
N ILE A 618 -33.52 -0.32 -46.81
CA ILE A 618 -34.34 0.78 -46.31
C ILE A 618 -35.44 1.05 -47.33
N ASP A 619 -36.64 0.60 -46.99
CA ASP A 619 -37.86 0.86 -47.73
C ASP A 619 -38.70 1.98 -47.09
N LYS A 620 -39.91 2.19 -47.61
CA LYS A 620 -40.85 3.20 -47.12
C LYS A 620 -41.45 2.87 -45.73
N ASP A 621 -41.39 1.60 -45.31
CA ASP A 621 -42.02 1.09 -44.08
C ASP A 621 -41.00 0.88 -42.95
N THR A 622 -39.70 1.06 -43.24
CA THR A 622 -38.60 0.96 -42.29
C THR A 622 -38.68 2.07 -41.24
N THR A 623 -38.78 1.69 -39.96
CA THR A 623 -38.90 2.63 -38.82
C THR A 623 -37.69 2.59 -37.87
N SER A 624 -36.88 1.53 -37.92
CA SER A 624 -35.65 1.41 -37.13
C SER A 624 -34.58 0.58 -37.83
N ILE A 625 -33.31 0.92 -37.64
CA ILE A 625 -32.14 0.18 -38.11
C ILE A 625 -31.09 0.09 -37.00
N VAL A 626 -30.38 -1.04 -36.93
CA VAL A 626 -29.24 -1.22 -36.01
C VAL A 626 -27.94 -1.19 -36.83
N LEU A 627 -27.02 -0.30 -36.44
CA LEU A 627 -25.75 -0.09 -37.12
C LEU A 627 -24.58 -0.44 -36.21
N VAL A 628 -23.47 -0.90 -36.79
CA VAL A 628 -22.22 -1.11 -36.05
C VAL A 628 -21.32 0.11 -36.22
N LYS A 629 -20.67 0.58 -35.16
CA LYS A 629 -19.71 1.69 -35.24
C LYS A 629 -18.66 1.43 -36.34
N GLY A 630 -18.50 2.39 -37.25
CA GLY A 630 -17.64 2.28 -38.43
C GLY A 630 -18.36 1.81 -39.70
N GLN A 631 -19.58 1.27 -39.59
CA GLN A 631 -20.41 0.86 -40.73
C GLN A 631 -20.78 2.06 -41.60
N LYS A 632 -20.73 1.85 -42.92
CA LYS A 632 -21.10 2.83 -43.95
C LYS A 632 -22.00 2.18 -44.98
N PHE A 633 -23.04 2.90 -45.39
CA PHE A 633 -23.91 2.50 -46.49
C PHE A 633 -24.50 3.73 -47.17
N VAL A 634 -25.04 3.56 -48.38
CA VAL A 634 -25.57 4.65 -49.19
C VAL A 634 -27.09 4.54 -49.23
N LEU A 635 -27.76 5.65 -48.92
CA LEU A 635 -29.20 5.80 -49.05
C LEU A 635 -29.56 6.13 -50.50
N ASN A 636 -30.74 5.69 -50.93
CA ASN A 636 -31.28 5.95 -52.28
C ASN A 636 -31.61 7.44 -52.56
N SER A 637 -31.22 8.36 -51.68
CA SER A 637 -31.37 9.80 -51.81
C SER A 637 -30.35 10.55 -50.96
N VAL A 638 -30.06 11.78 -51.36
CA VAL A 638 -29.11 12.68 -50.70
C VAL A 638 -29.73 13.64 -49.68
N ASP A 639 -31.07 13.66 -49.53
CA ASP A 639 -31.81 14.64 -48.70
C ASP A 639 -32.04 14.19 -47.25
N TRP A 640 -31.29 13.20 -46.78
CA TRP A 640 -31.41 12.67 -45.42
C TRP A 640 -30.57 13.47 -44.43
N GLU A 641 -31.17 13.81 -43.29
CA GLU A 641 -30.52 14.49 -42.18
C GLU A 641 -30.49 13.62 -40.93
N SER A 642 -29.53 13.86 -40.04
CA SER A 642 -29.40 13.15 -38.76
C SER A 642 -29.62 14.09 -37.58
N SER A 643 -30.39 13.64 -36.59
CA SER A 643 -30.61 14.38 -35.34
C SER A 643 -29.35 14.47 -34.46
N ASP A 644 -28.39 13.54 -34.62
CA ASP A 644 -27.10 13.57 -33.94
C ASP A 644 -25.97 13.06 -34.86
N SER A 645 -25.27 14.01 -35.48
CA SER A 645 -24.15 13.76 -36.40
C SER A 645 -22.89 13.18 -35.74
N LYS A 646 -22.84 13.14 -34.39
CA LYS A 646 -21.76 12.47 -33.62
C LYS A 646 -22.04 10.98 -33.44
N VAL A 647 -23.30 10.57 -33.45
CA VAL A 647 -23.73 9.17 -33.36
C VAL A 647 -23.83 8.57 -34.76
N VAL A 648 -24.60 9.20 -35.67
CA VAL A 648 -24.71 8.82 -37.09
C VAL A 648 -24.65 10.08 -37.94
N SER A 649 -23.74 10.16 -38.92
CA SER A 649 -23.70 11.28 -39.87
C SER A 649 -24.15 10.88 -41.26
N VAL A 650 -24.85 11.77 -41.95
CA VAL A 650 -25.17 11.65 -43.38
C VAL A 650 -24.41 12.71 -44.16
N SER A 651 -23.74 12.30 -45.24
CA SER A 651 -23.09 13.23 -46.18
C SER A 651 -23.29 12.73 -47.60
N LYS A 652 -23.95 13.54 -48.45
CA LYS A 652 -24.26 13.19 -49.85
C LYS A 652 -24.91 11.80 -49.99
N GLY A 653 -25.89 11.50 -49.13
CA GLY A 653 -26.58 10.20 -49.09
C GLY A 653 -25.78 9.05 -48.46
N THR A 654 -24.51 9.24 -48.08
CA THR A 654 -23.74 8.22 -47.35
C THR A 654 -23.95 8.36 -45.85
N VAL A 655 -24.44 7.31 -45.21
CA VAL A 655 -24.60 7.19 -43.75
C VAL A 655 -23.32 6.61 -43.16
N THR A 656 -22.85 7.15 -42.04
CA THR A 656 -21.70 6.64 -41.29
C THR A 656 -22.01 6.58 -39.80
N ALA A 657 -21.97 5.39 -39.22
CA ALA A 657 -22.09 5.19 -37.77
C ALA A 657 -20.77 5.52 -37.07
N LYS A 658 -20.77 6.44 -36.10
CA LYS A 658 -19.55 7.01 -35.50
C LYS A 658 -19.37 6.67 -34.03
N LYS A 659 -20.45 6.61 -33.26
CA LYS A 659 -20.42 6.40 -31.81
C LYS A 659 -21.65 5.61 -31.39
N ALA A 660 -21.50 4.69 -30.43
CA ALA A 660 -22.63 3.98 -29.85
C ALA A 660 -23.67 4.95 -29.25
N GLY A 661 -24.95 4.66 -29.48
CA GLY A 661 -26.08 5.51 -29.11
C GLY A 661 -27.14 5.56 -30.21
N SER A 662 -28.21 6.31 -29.99
CA SER A 662 -29.36 6.40 -30.91
C SER A 662 -29.42 7.77 -31.58
N ALA A 663 -29.71 7.80 -32.89
CA ALA A 663 -29.97 9.01 -33.65
C ALA A 663 -31.16 8.80 -34.60
N LYS A 664 -31.90 9.86 -34.93
CA LYS A 664 -32.97 9.81 -35.94
C LYS A 664 -32.45 10.26 -37.29
N LEU A 665 -32.75 9.50 -38.34
CA LEU A 665 -32.58 9.92 -39.73
C LEU A 665 -33.93 10.41 -40.28
N SER A 666 -33.98 11.60 -40.86
CA SER A 666 -35.23 12.22 -41.34
C SER A 666 -35.13 12.69 -42.79
N ARG A 667 -36.20 12.46 -43.56
CA ARG A 667 -36.37 12.98 -44.93
C ARG A 667 -37.86 13.15 -45.27
N SER A 668 -38.27 14.35 -45.71
CA SER A 668 -39.59 14.62 -46.32
C SER A 668 -40.80 13.95 -45.62
N GLY A 669 -40.82 13.92 -44.28
CA GLY A 669 -41.90 13.33 -43.47
C GLY A 669 -41.71 11.85 -43.09
N GLN A 670 -40.65 11.19 -43.55
CA GLN A 670 -40.21 9.87 -43.10
C GLN A 670 -39.13 10.01 -42.00
N GLU A 671 -39.26 9.23 -40.91
CA GLU A 671 -38.29 9.14 -39.81
C GLU A 671 -37.86 7.69 -39.57
N ILE A 672 -36.56 7.46 -39.38
CA ILE A 672 -35.97 6.17 -39.04
C ILE A 672 -35.11 6.33 -37.78
N ASN A 673 -35.31 5.49 -36.78
CA ASN A 673 -34.41 5.41 -35.62
C ASN A 673 -33.18 4.57 -35.98
N ALA A 674 -31.98 5.12 -35.83
CA ALA A 674 -30.72 4.43 -36.05
C ALA A 674 -30.00 4.21 -34.71
N ASP A 675 -29.94 2.96 -34.28
CA ASP A 675 -29.25 2.55 -33.06
C ASP A 675 -27.85 2.03 -33.41
N VAL A 676 -26.82 2.76 -32.98
CA VAL A 676 -25.43 2.36 -33.17
C VAL A 676 -24.95 1.55 -31.99
N ILE A 677 -24.47 0.34 -32.25
CA ILE A 677 -23.78 -0.51 -31.29
C ILE A 677 -22.26 -0.49 -31.52
N GLU A 678 -21.51 -0.75 -30.46
CA GLU A 678 -20.05 -0.91 -30.53
C GLU A 678 -19.66 -2.25 -29.91
N PRO A 679 -19.59 -3.32 -30.73
CA PRO A 679 -19.07 -4.60 -30.29
C PRO A 679 -17.65 -4.46 -29.75
N THR A 680 -17.37 -5.16 -28.65
CA THR A 680 -16.10 -5.09 -27.93
C THR A 680 -15.44 -6.45 -27.83
N VAL A 681 -14.10 -6.46 -27.90
CA VAL A 681 -13.25 -7.61 -27.62
C VAL A 681 -12.32 -7.22 -26.48
N SER A 682 -12.32 -8.01 -25.40
CA SER A 682 -11.40 -7.77 -24.28
C SER A 682 -9.94 -7.91 -24.74
N LYS A 683 -9.00 -7.18 -24.11
CA LYS A 683 -7.59 -7.21 -24.51
C LYS A 683 -6.97 -8.61 -24.35
N SER A 684 -7.43 -9.40 -23.38
CA SER A 684 -6.99 -10.79 -23.17
C SER A 684 -7.53 -11.76 -24.23
N ASP A 685 -8.68 -11.47 -24.86
CA ASP A 685 -9.35 -12.40 -25.78
C ASP A 685 -8.95 -12.18 -27.24
N LYS A 686 -8.17 -11.13 -27.56
CA LYS A 686 -7.67 -10.86 -28.93
C LYS A 686 -6.69 -11.91 -29.45
N THR A 687 -6.07 -12.70 -28.56
CA THR A 687 -5.13 -13.75 -28.95
C THR A 687 -5.48 -15.08 -28.26
N VAL A 688 -5.67 -16.13 -29.05
CA VAL A 688 -5.92 -17.50 -28.56
C VAL A 688 -4.69 -18.35 -28.86
N SER A 689 -4.11 -18.99 -27.84
CA SER A 689 -2.96 -19.88 -28.01
C SER A 689 -3.39 -21.32 -27.73
N LEU A 690 -3.19 -22.21 -28.70
CA LEU A 690 -3.62 -23.60 -28.71
C LEU A 690 -2.45 -24.51 -29.11
N ILE A 691 -2.53 -25.79 -28.79
CA ILE A 691 -1.67 -26.84 -29.34
C ILE A 691 -2.43 -27.55 -30.47
N ALA A 692 -1.73 -28.05 -31.49
CA ALA A 692 -2.35 -28.85 -32.54
C ALA A 692 -3.21 -29.98 -31.96
N GLY A 693 -4.49 -30.03 -32.34
CA GLY A 693 -5.52 -30.92 -31.81
C GLY A 693 -6.43 -30.33 -30.72
N GLU A 694 -6.11 -29.15 -30.16
CA GLU A 694 -6.98 -28.47 -29.18
C GLU A 694 -8.04 -27.59 -29.85
N THR A 695 -9.10 -27.29 -29.09
CA THR A 695 -10.13 -26.33 -29.48
C THR A 695 -10.19 -25.15 -28.50
N GLY A 696 -10.38 -23.93 -29.01
CA GLY A 696 -10.63 -22.71 -28.24
C GLY A 696 -11.93 -22.04 -28.68
N LYS A 697 -12.27 -20.90 -28.08
CA LYS A 697 -13.41 -20.08 -28.51
C LYS A 697 -13.01 -18.61 -28.57
N ILE A 698 -13.43 -17.92 -29.62
CA ILE A 698 -13.35 -16.47 -29.72
C ILE A 698 -14.71 -15.87 -29.33
N VAL A 699 -14.68 -14.80 -28.55
CA VAL A 699 -15.89 -14.15 -28.01
C VAL A 699 -15.90 -12.69 -28.43
N LEU A 700 -16.94 -12.30 -29.17
CA LEU A 700 -17.26 -10.92 -29.50
C LEU A 700 -18.50 -10.51 -28.68
N SER A 701 -18.36 -9.48 -27.85
CA SER A 701 -19.44 -9.01 -26.96
C SER A 701 -20.11 -7.75 -27.52
N GLY A 702 -21.35 -7.46 -27.12
CA GLY A 702 -22.04 -6.22 -27.48
C GLY A 702 -22.55 -6.18 -28.92
N THR A 703 -22.87 -7.35 -29.51
CA THR A 703 -23.42 -7.48 -30.87
C THR A 703 -24.94 -7.29 -30.93
N GLY A 704 -25.62 -7.23 -29.79
CA GLY A 704 -27.09 -7.15 -29.74
C GLY A 704 -27.74 -8.41 -30.32
N GLU A 705 -28.81 -8.23 -31.10
CA GLU A 705 -29.48 -9.31 -31.84
C GLU A 705 -28.86 -9.57 -33.23
N LEU A 706 -27.75 -8.89 -33.57
CA LEU A 706 -27.10 -9.08 -34.87
C LEU A 706 -26.30 -10.38 -34.91
N ASP A 707 -26.42 -11.09 -36.03
CA ASP A 707 -25.65 -12.29 -36.32
C ASP A 707 -24.16 -11.98 -36.50
N VAL A 708 -23.33 -12.94 -36.09
CA VAL A 708 -21.87 -12.85 -36.20
C VAL A 708 -21.37 -13.94 -37.14
N ILE A 709 -20.64 -13.55 -38.19
CA ILE A 709 -20.04 -14.48 -39.14
C ILE A 709 -18.56 -14.63 -38.81
N TYR A 710 -18.10 -15.86 -38.58
CA TYR A 710 -16.69 -16.15 -38.29
C TYR A 710 -15.97 -16.75 -39.49
N THR A 711 -14.72 -16.36 -39.70
CA THR A 711 -13.86 -16.94 -40.74
C THR A 711 -12.39 -16.96 -40.32
N SER A 712 -11.62 -17.89 -40.86
CA SER A 712 -10.16 -17.99 -40.63
C SER A 712 -9.42 -17.72 -41.93
N ASP A 713 -8.36 -16.90 -41.88
CA ASP A 713 -7.52 -16.65 -43.07
C ASP A 713 -6.74 -17.90 -43.50
N GLN A 714 -6.40 -18.79 -42.55
CA GLN A 714 -5.68 -20.04 -42.81
C GLN A 714 -6.33 -21.19 -42.02
N PRO A 715 -7.43 -21.77 -42.52
CA PRO A 715 -8.16 -22.83 -41.82
C PRO A 715 -7.29 -24.07 -41.55
N ASP A 716 -6.28 -24.34 -42.38
CA ASP A 716 -5.31 -25.43 -42.19
C ASP A 716 -4.36 -25.24 -40.99
N ILE A 717 -4.25 -24.02 -40.45
CA ILE A 717 -3.55 -23.73 -39.19
C ILE A 717 -4.55 -23.78 -38.04
N ALA A 718 -5.65 -23.03 -38.17
CA ALA A 718 -6.76 -23.07 -37.23
C ALA A 718 -8.09 -22.82 -37.94
N ALA A 719 -9.02 -23.76 -37.86
CA ALA A 719 -10.37 -23.64 -38.40
C ALA A 719 -11.29 -22.97 -37.37
N VAL A 720 -12.34 -22.27 -37.80
CA VAL A 720 -13.36 -21.69 -36.93
C VAL A 720 -14.75 -22.08 -37.42
N ASP A 721 -15.67 -22.40 -36.51
CA ASP A 721 -17.06 -22.71 -36.85
C ASP A 721 -18.00 -21.50 -36.78
N ASP A 722 -19.27 -21.71 -37.14
CA ASP A 722 -20.35 -20.71 -37.15
C ASP A 722 -20.66 -20.11 -35.76
N LYS A 723 -20.16 -20.71 -34.68
CA LYS A 723 -20.36 -20.28 -33.29
C LYS A 723 -19.09 -19.67 -32.68
N GLY A 724 -18.03 -19.50 -33.47
CA GLY A 724 -16.75 -18.94 -33.04
C GLY A 724 -15.86 -19.91 -32.28
N ASN A 725 -16.11 -21.23 -32.35
CA ASN A 725 -15.20 -22.22 -31.80
C ASN A 725 -14.07 -22.48 -32.80
N VAL A 726 -12.84 -22.38 -32.31
CA VAL A 726 -11.62 -22.53 -33.10
C VAL A 726 -11.02 -23.91 -32.86
N THR A 727 -10.66 -24.63 -33.92
CA THR A 727 -9.93 -25.91 -33.85
C THR A 727 -8.51 -25.71 -34.38
N ALA A 728 -7.50 -25.98 -33.56
CA ALA A 728 -6.10 -25.88 -33.93
C ALA A 728 -5.64 -27.14 -34.68
N LEU A 729 -5.16 -26.97 -35.92
CA LEU A 729 -4.83 -28.09 -36.80
C LEU A 729 -3.32 -28.28 -36.96
N ARG A 730 -2.58 -27.20 -37.23
CA ARG A 730 -1.14 -27.25 -37.54
C ARG A 730 -0.42 -26.07 -36.92
N LYS A 731 0.83 -26.28 -36.48
CA LYS A 731 1.67 -25.21 -35.93
C LYS A 731 1.76 -24.03 -36.88
N GLY A 732 1.63 -22.83 -36.30
CA GLY A 732 1.69 -21.58 -37.01
C GLY A 732 0.89 -20.51 -36.29
N SER A 733 0.65 -19.38 -36.96
CA SER A 733 -0.18 -18.31 -36.44
C SER A 733 -1.08 -17.82 -37.56
N THR A 734 -2.39 -17.80 -37.34
CA THR A 734 -3.37 -17.31 -38.32
C THR A 734 -4.32 -16.32 -37.68
N PRO A 735 -4.69 -15.23 -38.35
CA PRO A 735 -5.81 -14.43 -37.91
C PRO A 735 -7.15 -15.11 -38.19
N VAL A 736 -8.11 -14.85 -37.31
CA VAL A 736 -9.52 -15.26 -37.42
C VAL A 736 -10.35 -13.99 -37.26
N TYR A 737 -11.38 -13.82 -38.09
CA TYR A 737 -12.22 -12.63 -38.11
C TYR A 737 -13.64 -12.96 -37.71
N ALA A 738 -14.25 -12.05 -36.97
CA ALA A 738 -15.69 -12.02 -36.73
C ALA A 738 -16.27 -10.80 -37.46
N TYR A 739 -17.33 -10.99 -38.24
CA TYR A 739 -18.02 -9.93 -38.97
C TYR A 739 -19.40 -9.71 -38.37
N VAL A 740 -19.73 -8.46 -38.11
CA VAL A 740 -21.07 -8.03 -37.66
C VAL A 740 -21.50 -6.88 -38.57
N ASN A 741 -22.58 -7.08 -39.34
CA ASN A 741 -23.07 -6.09 -40.31
C ASN A 741 -21.96 -5.47 -41.19
N GLY A 742 -21.06 -6.32 -41.71
CA GLY A 742 -19.96 -5.90 -42.60
C GLY A 742 -18.73 -5.29 -41.90
N VAL A 743 -18.76 -5.07 -40.58
CA VAL A 743 -17.59 -4.60 -39.81
C VAL A 743 -16.79 -5.79 -39.26
N SER A 744 -15.48 -5.82 -39.53
CA SER A 744 -14.59 -6.92 -39.16
C SER A 744 -13.86 -6.69 -37.83
N TYR A 745 -13.79 -7.73 -37.00
CA TYR A 745 -13.03 -7.79 -35.75
C TYR A 745 -11.99 -8.91 -35.83
N LYS A 746 -10.71 -8.57 -35.67
CA LYS A 746 -9.59 -9.50 -35.84
C LYS A 746 -9.13 -10.12 -34.53
N PHE A 747 -8.99 -11.44 -34.53
CA PHE A 747 -8.40 -12.27 -33.48
C PHE A 747 -7.13 -12.94 -34.04
N THR A 748 -6.14 -13.23 -33.19
CA THR A 748 -4.94 -13.98 -33.58
C THR A 748 -4.95 -15.36 -32.93
N VAL A 749 -4.89 -16.43 -33.70
CA VAL A 749 -4.76 -17.80 -33.20
C VAL A 749 -3.33 -18.29 -33.42
N LYS A 750 -2.65 -18.66 -32.34
CA LYS A 750 -1.30 -19.25 -32.35
C LYS A 750 -1.40 -20.73 -32.03
N VAL A 751 -0.84 -21.58 -32.89
CA VAL A 751 -0.84 -23.03 -32.74
C VAL A 751 0.60 -23.53 -32.56
N ALA A 752 0.85 -24.31 -31.52
CA ALA A 752 2.13 -24.99 -31.28
C ALA A 752 2.09 -26.47 -31.68
N ASP A 753 3.25 -27.09 -31.92
CA ASP A 753 3.37 -28.53 -32.23
C ASP A 753 2.93 -29.41 -31.05
N ALA A 754 2.28 -30.53 -31.37
CA ALA A 754 2.05 -31.62 -30.44
C ALA A 754 3.21 -32.63 -30.54
N ASN A 755 4.26 -32.48 -29.71
CA ASN A 755 5.28 -33.49 -29.29
C ASN A 755 6.52 -32.74 -28.74
N THR A 756 7.28 -33.15 -27.72
CA THR A 756 7.23 -34.19 -26.66
C THR A 756 8.28 -33.75 -25.64
N GLY A 757 7.85 -33.27 -24.49
CA GLY A 757 8.70 -33.00 -23.34
C GLY A 757 7.77 -32.79 -22.15
N LYS A 758 8.04 -33.47 -21.03
CA LYS A 758 7.33 -33.20 -19.78
C LYS A 758 7.57 -31.74 -19.43
N ARG A 759 6.50 -30.98 -19.23
CA ARG A 759 6.58 -29.57 -18.86
C ARG A 759 6.21 -29.41 -17.41
N ASP A 760 6.98 -28.58 -16.72
CA ASP A 760 6.70 -28.16 -15.35
C ASP A 760 6.17 -26.72 -15.41
N PHE A 761 4.94 -26.53 -14.92
CA PHE A 761 4.30 -25.24 -14.83
C PHE A 761 4.36 -24.75 -13.38
N THR A 762 4.71 -23.49 -13.17
CA THR A 762 4.56 -22.83 -11.87
C THR A 762 3.49 -21.74 -11.97
N LYS A 763 2.57 -21.69 -11.01
CA LYS A 763 1.50 -20.70 -10.98
C LYS A 763 1.16 -20.30 -9.56
N GLU A 764 0.79 -19.04 -9.39
CA GLU A 764 0.27 -18.54 -8.14
C GLU A 764 -1.23 -18.23 -8.28
N VAL A 765 -2.00 -18.56 -7.25
CA VAL A 765 -3.45 -18.39 -7.21
C VAL A 765 -3.82 -17.73 -5.90
N TYR A 766 -4.53 -16.61 -5.98
CA TYR A 766 -5.09 -15.93 -4.81
C TYR A 766 -6.57 -16.26 -4.70
N LEU A 767 -6.99 -16.73 -3.53
CA LEU A 767 -8.40 -16.99 -3.21
C LEU A 767 -8.83 -16.19 -2.00
N VAL A 768 -10.08 -15.76 -2.01
CA VAL A 768 -10.78 -15.25 -0.82
C VAL A 768 -11.57 -16.39 -0.15
N PRO A 769 -12.03 -16.23 1.10
CA PRO A 769 -12.71 -17.30 1.83
C PRO A 769 -13.83 -17.97 1.04
N ASN A 770 -13.82 -19.31 1.02
CA ASN A 770 -14.78 -20.17 0.32
C ASN A 770 -14.86 -20.01 -1.20
N GLN A 771 -13.96 -19.22 -1.81
CA GLN A 771 -13.89 -19.11 -3.27
C GLN A 771 -13.50 -20.45 -3.87
N SER A 772 -14.11 -20.78 -5.01
CA SER A 772 -13.72 -21.93 -5.79
C SER A 772 -13.36 -21.54 -7.21
N ILE A 773 -12.26 -22.09 -7.73
CA ILE A 773 -11.84 -21.92 -9.12
C ILE A 773 -11.57 -23.28 -9.76
N ALA A 774 -11.81 -23.37 -11.07
CA ALA A 774 -11.29 -24.48 -11.84
C ALA A 774 -9.87 -24.13 -12.29
N PHE A 775 -8.89 -24.97 -11.96
CA PHE A 775 -7.53 -24.78 -12.44
C PHE A 775 -7.49 -24.94 -13.96
N LYS A 776 -7.03 -23.89 -14.64
CA LYS A 776 -6.83 -23.86 -16.09
C LYS A 776 -5.41 -23.43 -16.40
N GLN A 777 -4.71 -24.29 -17.11
CA GLN A 777 -3.36 -24.04 -17.61
C GLN A 777 -3.27 -24.65 -19.02
N THR A 778 -2.96 -23.82 -20.00
CA THR A 778 -2.83 -24.26 -21.39
C THR A 778 -1.75 -25.33 -21.50
N GLY A 779 -2.06 -26.45 -22.15
CA GLY A 779 -1.15 -27.58 -22.26
C GLY A 779 -1.00 -28.45 -21.00
N PHE A 780 -1.89 -28.32 -20.01
CA PHE A 780 -2.02 -29.20 -18.84
C PHE A 780 -3.47 -29.69 -18.66
N LYS A 781 -3.68 -31.01 -18.58
CA LYS A 781 -5.02 -31.60 -18.48
C LYS A 781 -5.46 -31.82 -17.04
N ALA A 782 -5.94 -30.75 -16.40
CA ALA A 782 -6.36 -30.75 -14.98
C ALA A 782 -7.39 -31.84 -14.60
N THR A 783 -8.31 -32.18 -15.51
CA THR A 783 -9.36 -33.20 -15.28
C THR A 783 -8.85 -34.64 -15.33
N LYS A 784 -7.63 -34.84 -15.81
CA LYS A 784 -6.94 -36.13 -15.83
C LYS A 784 -5.67 -36.11 -14.98
N ALA A 785 -5.48 -35.06 -14.18
CA ALA A 785 -4.33 -34.92 -13.34
C ALA A 785 -4.50 -35.69 -12.03
N THR A 786 -3.41 -36.29 -11.58
CA THR A 786 -3.25 -36.76 -10.21
C THR A 786 -2.70 -35.59 -9.41
N TRP A 787 -3.45 -35.16 -8.39
CA TRP A 787 -3.08 -34.05 -7.54
C TRP A 787 -2.42 -34.56 -6.26
N THR A 788 -1.50 -33.80 -5.69
CA THR A 788 -0.79 -34.07 -4.44
C THR A 788 -0.47 -32.75 -3.74
N SER A 789 -0.28 -32.78 -2.42
CA SER A 789 0.38 -31.70 -1.65
C SER A 789 1.43 -32.34 -0.74
N ASP A 790 2.43 -31.57 -0.33
CA ASP A 790 3.50 -32.03 0.57
C ASP A 790 2.98 -32.39 1.98
N THR A 791 1.80 -31.88 2.32
CA THR A 791 1.15 -32.00 3.63
C THR A 791 -0.25 -32.61 3.53
N ALA A 792 -0.51 -33.39 2.48
CA ALA A 792 -1.80 -34.04 2.27
C ALA A 792 -2.22 -34.80 3.54
N VAL A 793 -3.37 -34.41 4.09
CA VAL A 793 -3.96 -35.09 5.25
C VAL A 793 -4.87 -36.20 4.71
N ASP A 794 -4.50 -37.46 4.95
CA ASP A 794 -5.42 -38.59 4.83
C ASP A 794 -6.31 -38.58 6.09
N ASP A 795 -7.44 -37.87 5.99
CA ASP A 795 -8.48 -37.86 7.02
C ASP A 795 -9.65 -38.76 6.56
N ASP A 796 -10.03 -39.71 7.42
CA ASP A 796 -11.10 -40.68 7.18
C ASP A 796 -12.50 -40.02 7.02
N ASP A 797 -12.65 -38.76 7.45
CA ASP A 797 -13.86 -37.95 7.27
C ASP A 797 -13.92 -37.19 5.91
N ILE A 798 -12.89 -37.31 5.07
CA ILE A 798 -12.85 -36.64 3.75
C ILE A 798 -13.74 -37.34 2.71
N PRO A 799 -14.62 -36.61 1.99
CA PRO A 799 -15.39 -37.17 0.88
C PRO A 799 -14.47 -37.78 -0.19
N LYS A 800 -14.71 -39.05 -0.53
CA LYS A 800 -13.96 -39.77 -1.58
C LYS A 800 -13.85 -38.94 -2.86
N GLY A 801 -12.62 -38.60 -3.24
CA GLY A 801 -12.31 -37.87 -4.49
C GLY A 801 -11.84 -36.42 -4.33
N TYR A 802 -11.58 -35.99 -3.09
CA TYR A 802 -10.92 -34.73 -2.77
C TYR A 802 -9.54 -34.95 -2.15
N ILE A 803 -8.67 -33.94 -2.29
CA ILE A 803 -7.37 -33.83 -1.61
C ILE A 803 -7.37 -32.50 -0.87
N PHE A 804 -6.92 -32.53 0.38
CA PHE A 804 -6.82 -31.36 1.25
C PHE A 804 -5.35 -31.00 1.43
N ALA A 805 -5.03 -29.72 1.34
CA ALA A 805 -3.67 -29.20 1.52
C ALA A 805 -3.66 -28.16 2.64
N ASP A 806 -2.94 -28.46 3.72
CA ASP A 806 -2.71 -27.60 4.90
C ASP A 806 -3.97 -26.97 5.51
N ASP A 807 -5.11 -27.67 5.53
CA ASP A 807 -6.39 -27.11 5.98
C ASP A 807 -6.81 -25.82 5.24
N CYS A 808 -6.14 -25.48 4.13
CA CYS A 808 -6.20 -24.22 3.43
C CYS A 808 -7.05 -24.35 2.15
N VAL A 809 -6.86 -25.43 1.37
CA VAL A 809 -7.67 -25.72 0.19
C VAL A 809 -8.06 -27.20 0.08
N LYS A 810 -9.21 -27.46 -0.57
CA LYS A 810 -9.59 -28.77 -1.09
C LYS A 810 -9.66 -28.76 -2.61
N ILE A 811 -9.13 -29.79 -3.26
CA ILE A 811 -9.17 -29.97 -4.72
C ILE A 811 -9.85 -31.27 -5.10
N ASN A 812 -10.71 -31.26 -6.13
CA ASN A 812 -11.33 -32.47 -6.65
C ASN A 812 -10.63 -33.02 -7.90
N LYS A 813 -11.01 -34.23 -8.34
CA LYS A 813 -10.48 -34.87 -9.56
C LYS A 813 -10.64 -34.06 -10.85
N ALA A 814 -11.57 -33.09 -10.90
CA ALA A 814 -11.74 -32.22 -12.05
C ALA A 814 -10.80 -30.99 -12.03
N GLY A 815 -9.95 -30.86 -11.02
CA GLY A 815 -9.07 -29.71 -10.83
C GLY A 815 -9.79 -28.48 -10.27
N LYS A 816 -10.96 -28.64 -9.63
CA LYS A 816 -11.64 -27.54 -8.93
C LYS A 816 -11.05 -27.38 -7.54
N ILE A 817 -10.38 -26.26 -7.31
CA ILE A 817 -9.78 -25.84 -6.04
C ILE A 817 -10.81 -24.99 -5.29
N THR A 818 -11.01 -25.28 -4.01
CA THR A 818 -11.91 -24.55 -3.11
C THR A 818 -11.12 -24.16 -1.86
N ALA A 819 -11.11 -22.86 -1.53
CA ALA A 819 -10.57 -22.36 -0.28
C ALA A 819 -11.41 -22.80 0.92
N ILE A 820 -10.76 -23.30 1.97
CA ILE A 820 -11.40 -23.80 3.21
C ILE A 820 -10.74 -23.27 4.49
N GLY A 821 -9.52 -22.71 4.41
CA GLY A 821 -8.82 -22.02 5.50
C GLY A 821 -7.84 -20.98 4.95
N SER A 822 -7.43 -20.01 5.78
CA SER A 822 -6.46 -18.98 5.39
C SER A 822 -5.02 -19.50 5.47
N GLY A 823 -4.12 -18.90 4.71
CA GLY A 823 -2.71 -19.28 4.68
C GLY A 823 -2.18 -19.46 3.27
N THR A 824 -0.98 -20.03 3.17
CA THR A 824 -0.33 -20.32 1.89
C THR A 824 0.02 -21.80 1.83
N THR A 825 -0.35 -22.47 0.75
CA THR A 825 -0.04 -23.89 0.53
C THR A 825 0.37 -24.14 -0.92
N VAL A 826 0.97 -25.31 -1.21
CA VAL A 826 1.38 -25.71 -2.56
C VAL A 826 0.65 -26.99 -2.97
N LEU A 827 0.00 -26.95 -4.13
CA LEU A 827 -0.58 -28.12 -4.80
C LEU A 827 0.24 -28.49 -6.04
N THR A 828 0.58 -29.76 -6.18
CA THR A 828 1.22 -30.30 -7.38
C THR A 828 0.24 -31.20 -8.12
N GLY A 829 0.02 -30.94 -9.42
CA GLY A 829 -0.78 -31.79 -10.30
C GLY A 829 0.07 -32.42 -11.38
N THR A 830 -0.08 -33.72 -11.64
CA THR A 830 0.57 -34.42 -12.77
C THR A 830 -0.47 -35.00 -13.71
N ASP A 831 -0.50 -34.54 -14.97
CA ASP A 831 -1.49 -34.98 -15.96
C ASP A 831 -1.20 -36.35 -16.61
N ASP A 832 -2.14 -36.88 -17.40
CA ASP A 832 -2.04 -38.19 -18.07
C ASP A 832 -0.90 -38.28 -19.11
N THR A 833 -0.28 -37.15 -19.46
CA THR A 833 0.88 -37.07 -20.34
C THR A 833 2.20 -36.88 -19.59
N GLY A 834 2.14 -36.76 -18.26
CA GLY A 834 3.29 -36.60 -17.38
C GLY A 834 3.81 -35.17 -17.23
N ASN A 835 3.02 -34.15 -17.61
CA ASN A 835 3.33 -32.76 -17.27
C ASN A 835 3.02 -32.51 -15.80
N THR A 836 3.81 -31.68 -15.13
CA THR A 836 3.56 -31.28 -13.73
C THR A 836 3.16 -29.81 -13.63
N ALA A 837 2.29 -29.48 -12.70
CA ALA A 837 1.90 -28.11 -12.37
C ALA A 837 2.03 -27.91 -10.86
N ASN A 838 2.98 -27.07 -10.45
CA ASN A 838 3.17 -26.64 -9.06
C ASN A 838 2.44 -25.31 -8.86
N ILE A 839 1.45 -25.31 -7.97
CA ILE A 839 0.54 -24.19 -7.76
C ILE A 839 0.70 -23.71 -6.33
N THR A 840 1.26 -22.51 -6.14
CA THR A 840 1.21 -21.81 -4.86
C THR A 840 -0.17 -21.18 -4.73
N ILE A 841 -0.87 -21.48 -3.65
CA ILE A 841 -2.19 -20.92 -3.39
C ILE A 841 -2.12 -20.12 -2.10
N VAL A 842 -2.52 -18.85 -2.20
CA VAL A 842 -2.60 -17.92 -1.07
C VAL A 842 -4.07 -17.63 -0.82
N VAL A 843 -4.54 -17.99 0.37
CA VAL A 843 -5.92 -17.76 0.80
C VAL A 843 -5.94 -16.68 1.88
N SER A 844 -6.59 -15.56 1.61
CA SER A 844 -6.70 -14.46 2.56
C SER A 844 -7.61 -14.79 3.73
N GLU A 845 -7.33 -14.25 4.91
CA GLU A 845 -8.26 -14.26 6.04
C GLU A 845 -9.57 -13.52 5.72
N PRO A 846 -10.70 -13.89 6.35
CA PRO A 846 -11.93 -13.09 6.25
C PRO A 846 -11.71 -11.66 6.77
N VAL A 847 -12.22 -10.69 6.02
CA VAL A 847 -12.18 -9.30 6.45
C VAL A 847 -13.10 -9.10 7.66
N THR A 848 -12.56 -8.55 8.75
CA THR A 848 -13.34 -8.13 9.91
C THR A 848 -14.35 -7.07 9.50
N GLN A 849 -15.63 -7.32 9.75
CA GLN A 849 -16.69 -6.35 9.48
C GLN A 849 -16.91 -5.44 10.68
N THR A 850 -17.27 -4.19 10.44
CA THR A 850 -17.69 -3.26 11.49
C THR A 850 -19.17 -2.89 11.30
N ILE A 851 -19.96 -3.01 12.36
CA ILE A 851 -21.38 -2.66 12.38
C ILE A 851 -21.62 -1.63 13.49
N HIS A 852 -22.05 -0.44 13.09
CA HIS A 852 -22.65 0.52 14.01
C HIS A 852 -24.17 0.37 13.97
N MET A 853 -24.80 0.24 15.13
CA MET A 853 -26.25 0.10 15.23
C MET A 853 -26.80 0.76 16.48
N ASN A 854 -28.04 1.22 16.41
CA ASN A 854 -28.70 1.78 17.59
C ASN A 854 -29.19 0.68 18.54
N LYS A 855 -29.17 0.94 19.85
CA LYS A 855 -29.81 0.09 20.87
C LYS A 855 -31.27 -0.20 20.50
N GLY A 856 -31.63 -1.49 20.56
CA GLY A 856 -32.92 -2.04 20.15
C GLY A 856 -33.06 -2.34 18.66
N ALA A 857 -32.15 -1.87 17.80
CA ALA A 857 -32.17 -2.17 16.37
C ALA A 857 -31.82 -3.64 16.10
N THR A 858 -32.22 -4.15 14.93
CA THR A 858 -31.80 -5.46 14.43
C THR A 858 -31.10 -5.28 13.09
N VAL A 859 -29.91 -5.84 12.96
CA VAL A 859 -29.07 -5.79 11.74
C VAL A 859 -28.81 -7.21 11.25
N GLN A 860 -28.70 -7.37 9.93
CA GLN A 860 -28.31 -8.63 9.29
C GLN A 860 -26.82 -8.60 8.94
N ILE A 861 -26.07 -9.57 9.44
CA ILE A 861 -24.68 -9.83 9.08
C ILE A 861 -24.66 -10.60 7.75
N LYS A 862 -23.73 -10.23 6.86
CA LYS A 862 -23.55 -10.90 5.56
C LYS A 862 -22.12 -11.45 5.44
N PRO A 863 -21.81 -12.59 6.08
CA PRO A 863 -20.48 -13.19 5.99
C PRO A 863 -20.21 -13.68 4.55
N TYR A 864 -19.15 -13.15 3.95
CA TYR A 864 -18.79 -13.45 2.56
C TYR A 864 -18.43 -14.93 2.36
N GLY A 865 -18.93 -15.52 1.28
CA GLY A 865 -18.55 -16.86 0.82
C GLY A 865 -19.20 -18.04 1.55
N THR A 866 -19.99 -17.80 2.59
CA THR A 866 -20.60 -18.86 3.41
C THR A 866 -21.91 -19.40 2.82
N LYS A 867 -22.28 -20.63 3.17
CA LYS A 867 -23.59 -21.21 2.84
C LYS A 867 -24.43 -21.37 4.10
N GLY A 868 -25.34 -20.43 4.33
CA GLY A 868 -26.33 -20.52 5.40
C GLY A 868 -26.01 -19.62 6.60
N ASP A 869 -26.67 -19.92 7.71
CA ASP A 869 -26.50 -19.19 8.96
C ASP A 869 -25.24 -19.69 9.68
N LEU A 870 -24.49 -18.77 10.27
CA LEU A 870 -23.38 -19.11 11.14
C LEU A 870 -23.83 -19.08 12.59
N ASP A 871 -23.23 -19.96 13.39
CA ASP A 871 -23.38 -19.97 14.84
C ASP A 871 -22.44 -18.93 15.45
N TRP A 872 -22.92 -17.70 15.55
CA TRP A 872 -22.18 -16.60 16.16
C TRP A 872 -22.11 -16.75 17.67
N SER A 873 -20.96 -16.39 18.24
CA SER A 873 -20.73 -16.19 19.67
C SER A 873 -20.33 -14.75 19.96
N ALA A 874 -20.73 -14.24 21.11
CA ALA A 874 -20.34 -12.95 21.68
C ALA A 874 -19.73 -13.19 23.07
N GLU A 875 -18.84 -12.32 23.51
CA GLU A 875 -18.23 -12.40 24.85
C GLU A 875 -19.10 -11.78 25.95
N ASP A 876 -20.17 -11.05 25.59
CA ASP A 876 -21.00 -10.27 26.52
C ASP A 876 -22.52 -10.34 26.19
N ASP A 877 -23.33 -9.70 27.03
CA ASP A 877 -24.78 -9.61 26.90
C ASP A 877 -25.27 -8.36 26.14
N ILE A 878 -24.40 -7.73 25.34
CA ILE A 878 -24.72 -6.51 24.57
C ILE A 878 -25.68 -6.84 23.41
N LEU A 879 -25.59 -8.05 22.85
CA LEU A 879 -26.34 -8.49 21.68
C LEU A 879 -27.25 -9.69 21.96
N GLU A 880 -28.40 -9.73 21.30
CA GLU A 880 -29.22 -10.93 21.11
C GLU A 880 -28.97 -11.48 19.70
N ILE A 881 -28.39 -12.68 19.60
CA ILE A 881 -28.12 -13.39 18.34
C ILE A 881 -29.39 -14.12 17.90
N LYS A 882 -29.78 -13.93 16.64
CA LYS A 882 -31.00 -14.47 16.03
C LYS A 882 -30.68 -15.29 14.78
N LYS A 883 -31.56 -16.24 14.47
CA LYS A 883 -31.52 -16.99 13.21
C LYS A 883 -31.48 -16.06 11.99
N GLY A 884 -30.85 -16.51 10.91
CA GLY A 884 -30.72 -15.74 9.67
C GLY A 884 -29.51 -14.81 9.63
N ASN A 885 -28.44 -15.08 10.40
CA ASN A 885 -27.32 -14.16 10.62
C ASN A 885 -27.79 -12.77 11.07
N LYS A 886 -28.72 -12.70 12.04
CA LYS A 886 -29.28 -11.44 12.53
C LYS A 886 -28.86 -11.20 13.97
N ILE A 887 -28.58 -9.95 14.30
CA ILE A 887 -28.24 -9.52 15.65
C ILE A 887 -29.14 -8.37 16.05
N LYS A 888 -29.53 -8.32 17.33
CA LYS A 888 -30.26 -7.20 17.91
C LYS A 888 -29.44 -6.61 19.05
N GLY A 889 -29.26 -5.30 19.05
CA GLY A 889 -28.62 -4.56 20.14
C GLY A 889 -29.50 -4.54 21.37
N SER A 890 -29.14 -5.26 22.42
CA SER A 890 -29.89 -5.32 23.67
C SER A 890 -29.48 -4.20 24.62
N ASN A 891 -28.17 -4.04 24.81
CA ASN A 891 -27.56 -3.00 25.65
C ASN A 891 -26.63 -2.14 24.81
N ALA A 892 -26.29 -0.94 25.31
CA ALA A 892 -25.33 -0.09 24.62
C ALA A 892 -23.91 -0.47 25.06
N GLY A 893 -22.95 -0.42 24.14
CA GLY A 893 -21.58 -0.86 24.37
C GLY A 893 -20.95 -1.41 23.08
N ASN A 894 -19.73 -1.94 23.22
CA ASN A 894 -18.94 -2.44 22.11
C ASN A 894 -18.67 -3.93 22.34
N THR A 895 -18.81 -4.75 21.30
CA THR A 895 -18.54 -6.20 21.39
C THR A 895 -17.97 -6.73 20.09
N VAL A 896 -17.37 -7.92 20.14
CA VAL A 896 -16.89 -8.65 18.97
C VAL A 896 -17.65 -9.95 18.85
N LEU A 897 -18.25 -10.18 17.68
CA LEU A 897 -18.84 -11.46 17.31
C LEU A 897 -17.82 -12.31 16.58
N THR A 898 -17.73 -13.57 16.98
CA THR A 898 -16.92 -14.58 16.31
C THR A 898 -17.81 -15.70 15.80
N ALA A 899 -17.49 -16.25 14.64
CA ALA A 899 -18.09 -17.48 14.13
C ALA A 899 -17.07 -18.22 13.28
N THR A 900 -17.19 -19.55 13.23
CA THR A 900 -16.35 -20.38 12.35
C THR A 900 -17.18 -20.98 11.23
N TYR A 901 -16.61 -21.02 10.02
CA TYR A 901 -17.20 -21.73 8.89
C TYR A 901 -16.08 -22.37 8.07
N GLU A 902 -16.15 -23.70 7.93
CA GLU A 902 -14.99 -24.53 7.56
C GLU A 902 -13.82 -24.19 8.51
N ASN A 903 -12.62 -23.85 8.02
CA ASN A 903 -11.47 -23.48 8.86
C ASN A 903 -11.24 -21.96 8.91
N PHE A 904 -12.22 -21.15 8.54
CA PHE A 904 -12.15 -19.69 8.64
C PHE A 904 -12.79 -19.17 9.92
N GLU A 905 -12.09 -18.28 10.62
CA GLU A 905 -12.64 -17.47 11.71
C GLU A 905 -13.18 -16.13 11.15
N TYR A 906 -14.47 -15.88 11.30
CA TYR A 906 -15.12 -14.64 10.94
C TYR A 906 -15.29 -13.75 12.17
N LYS A 907 -14.88 -12.48 12.05
CA LYS A 907 -15.01 -11.48 13.12
C LYS A 907 -15.89 -10.31 12.70
N VAL A 908 -16.74 -9.84 13.59
CA VAL A 908 -17.55 -8.63 13.41
C VAL A 908 -17.44 -7.76 14.65
N ASN A 909 -16.87 -6.58 14.51
CA ASN A 909 -16.89 -5.55 15.55
C ASN A 909 -18.27 -4.88 15.52
N VAL A 910 -18.97 -4.89 16.64
CA VAL A 910 -20.32 -4.32 16.76
C VAL A 910 -20.33 -3.23 17.81
N PHE A 911 -20.71 -2.03 17.38
CA PHE A 911 -20.90 -0.86 18.21
C PHE A 911 -22.41 -0.62 18.38
N VAL A 912 -22.94 -0.93 19.55
CA VAL A 912 -24.36 -0.68 19.89
C VAL A 912 -24.46 0.67 20.58
N GLU A 913 -24.96 1.66 19.86
CA GLU A 913 -24.99 3.05 20.28
C GLU A 913 -26.35 3.43 20.89
N ASP A 914 -26.31 4.27 21.92
CA ASP A 914 -27.48 4.92 22.51
C ASP A 914 -27.39 6.45 22.28
N PRO A 915 -28.05 6.97 21.23
CA PRO A 915 -28.02 8.39 20.90
C PRO A 915 -28.97 9.24 21.75
N SER A 916 -29.45 8.73 22.88
CA SER A 916 -30.18 9.54 23.84
C SER A 916 -29.21 10.43 24.61
N ILE A 917 -29.61 11.69 24.84
CA ILE A 917 -28.89 12.61 25.71
C ILE A 917 -29.21 12.23 27.17
N THR A 918 -28.17 12.12 28.00
CA THR A 918 -28.27 11.69 29.42
C THR A 918 -28.20 12.83 30.42
N ASP A 919 -27.96 14.05 29.95
CA ASP A 919 -27.92 15.24 30.79
C ASP A 919 -29.35 15.76 31.07
N ASP A 920 -29.72 15.81 32.36
CA ASP A 920 -31.05 16.21 32.83
C ASP A 920 -31.41 17.68 32.51
N SER A 921 -30.43 18.53 32.17
CA SER A 921 -30.69 19.91 31.71
C SER A 921 -31.37 19.97 30.34
N PHE A 922 -31.31 18.88 29.56
CA PHE A 922 -31.98 18.74 28.29
C PHE A 922 -33.38 18.15 28.49
N VAL A 923 -34.41 18.99 28.45
CA VAL A 923 -35.79 18.60 28.73
C VAL A 923 -36.48 18.11 27.46
N GLY A 924 -37.08 16.92 27.49
CA GLY A 924 -37.84 16.41 26.35
C GLY A 924 -38.08 14.91 26.39
N LYS A 925 -38.41 14.35 25.21
CA LYS A 925 -38.46 12.90 25.01
C LYS A 925 -37.17 12.45 24.34
N PRO A 926 -36.78 11.16 24.43
CA PRO A 926 -35.61 10.66 23.74
C PRO A 926 -35.55 11.13 22.28
N TYR A 927 -34.37 11.62 21.88
CA TYR A 927 -34.06 12.15 20.54
C TYR A 927 -34.70 13.50 20.18
N THR A 928 -35.50 14.11 21.05
CA THR A 928 -36.04 15.47 20.86
C THR A 928 -36.04 16.23 22.17
N TYR A 929 -35.04 17.11 22.30
CA TYR A 929 -34.72 17.83 23.52
C TYR A 929 -34.86 19.33 23.35
N THR A 930 -35.04 20.03 24.46
CA THR A 930 -35.02 21.48 24.57
C THR A 930 -34.07 21.87 25.69
N ILE A 931 -33.27 22.90 25.47
CA ILE A 931 -32.39 23.48 26.49
C ILE A 931 -32.51 25.00 26.46
N ASP A 932 -32.64 25.59 27.65
CA ASP A 932 -32.64 27.03 27.84
C ASP A 932 -31.22 27.48 28.24
N MET A 933 -30.68 28.48 27.55
CA MET A 933 -29.32 28.98 27.73
C MET A 933 -29.29 30.50 27.73
N LYS A 934 -28.31 31.11 28.39
CA LYS A 934 -28.04 32.55 28.30
C LYS A 934 -27.09 32.84 27.14
N SER A 935 -27.19 34.04 26.55
CA SER A 935 -26.21 34.47 25.54
C SER A 935 -24.78 34.42 26.08
N GLY A 936 -23.88 33.77 25.35
CA GLY A 936 -22.48 33.52 25.74
C GLY A 936 -22.24 32.23 26.53
N GLU A 937 -23.30 31.50 26.91
CA GLU A 937 -23.21 30.24 27.63
C GLU A 937 -22.81 29.08 26.71
N ILE A 938 -22.07 28.13 27.27
CA ILE A 938 -21.70 26.88 26.59
C ILE A 938 -22.22 25.66 27.36
N ARG A 939 -22.52 24.58 26.62
CA ARG A 939 -23.02 23.31 27.18
C ARG A 939 -22.57 22.12 26.34
N GLU A 940 -21.96 21.15 26.97
CA GLU A 940 -21.61 19.86 26.35
C GLU A 940 -22.85 18.99 26.15
N ILE A 941 -22.93 18.26 25.04
CA ILE A 941 -23.95 17.24 24.80
C ILE A 941 -23.38 15.87 25.17
N LYS A 942 -23.92 15.26 26.22
CA LYS A 942 -23.55 13.90 26.63
C LYS A 942 -24.57 12.88 26.17
N PHE A 943 -24.13 11.93 25.35
CA PHE A 943 -24.95 10.81 24.92
C PHE A 943 -24.81 9.61 25.87
N GLY A 944 -25.76 8.68 25.82
CA GLY A 944 -25.74 7.46 26.64
C GLY A 944 -24.53 6.58 26.35
N HIS A 945 -24.27 6.32 25.07
CA HIS A 945 -23.05 5.65 24.60
C HIS A 945 -22.92 5.83 23.09
N ILE A 946 -21.88 6.50 22.61
CA ILE A 946 -21.53 6.56 21.19
C ILE A 946 -20.08 6.10 21.07
N SER A 947 -19.77 5.28 20.06
CA SER A 947 -18.40 4.84 19.82
C SER A 947 -17.53 6.02 19.37
N ASP A 948 -16.27 6.04 19.80
CA ASP A 948 -15.28 7.05 19.37
C ASP A 948 -15.02 7.00 17.85
N GLU A 949 -15.34 5.88 17.20
CA GLU A 949 -15.28 5.75 15.73
C GLU A 949 -16.42 6.49 15.00
N HIS A 950 -17.46 6.95 15.72
CA HIS A 950 -18.63 7.61 15.12
C HIS A 950 -18.52 9.14 15.20
N GLU A 951 -18.19 9.77 14.08
CA GLU A 951 -18.18 11.23 13.99
C GLU A 951 -19.60 11.82 14.03
N ILE A 952 -19.87 12.70 15.00
CA ILE A 952 -21.16 13.38 15.13
C ILE A 952 -21.01 14.85 14.72
N THR A 953 -21.80 15.26 13.73
CA THR A 953 -21.91 16.68 13.35
C THR A 953 -23.34 17.16 13.52
N PHE A 954 -23.51 18.30 14.21
CA PHE A 954 -24.79 18.97 14.33
C PHE A 954 -24.93 20.09 13.29
N ILE A 955 -26.11 20.16 12.67
CA ILE A 955 -26.49 21.24 11.77
C ILE A 955 -27.47 22.15 12.51
N SER A 956 -27.12 23.42 12.70
CA SER A 956 -28.04 24.43 13.21
C SER A 956 -28.84 25.06 12.07
N ASN A 957 -30.13 25.30 12.30
CA ASN A 957 -30.92 26.17 11.43
C ASN A 957 -30.56 27.66 11.58
N LYS A 958 -29.86 28.06 12.66
CA LYS A 958 -29.47 29.44 12.97
C LYS A 958 -28.14 29.49 13.73
N ASN A 959 -27.02 29.32 13.01
CA ASN A 959 -25.66 29.34 13.57
C ASN A 959 -25.27 30.64 14.30
N ASN A 960 -25.96 31.75 14.02
CA ASN A 960 -25.76 33.03 14.73
C ASN A 960 -26.46 33.08 16.09
N VAL A 961 -27.42 32.19 16.35
CA VAL A 961 -28.15 32.07 17.62
C VAL A 961 -27.50 30.97 18.48
N ALA A 962 -27.33 29.76 17.94
CA ALA A 962 -26.56 28.69 18.56
C ALA A 962 -26.03 27.70 17.51
N TYR A 963 -24.87 27.12 17.76
CA TYR A 963 -24.28 26.02 16.99
C TYR A 963 -23.62 25.03 17.96
N ALA A 964 -23.33 23.81 17.51
CA ALA A 964 -22.45 22.89 18.25
C ALA A 964 -21.18 22.65 17.43
N ASP A 965 -20.05 22.55 18.10
CA ASP A 965 -18.75 22.26 17.49
C ASP A 965 -18.48 20.75 17.38
N SER A 966 -17.28 20.39 16.91
CA SER A 966 -16.83 19.00 16.77
C SER A 966 -16.68 18.27 18.10
N ASP A 967 -16.51 19.00 19.20
CA ASP A 967 -16.36 18.45 20.55
C ASP A 967 -17.74 18.30 21.24
N LEU A 968 -18.82 18.44 20.46
CA LEU A 968 -20.21 18.33 20.91
C LEU A 968 -20.59 19.38 21.96
N VAL A 969 -19.94 20.54 21.92
CA VAL A 969 -20.26 21.68 22.78
C VAL A 969 -21.16 22.66 22.04
N ILE A 970 -22.35 22.92 22.59
CA ILE A 970 -23.27 23.96 22.15
C ILE A 970 -22.76 25.31 22.61
N HIS A 971 -22.67 26.26 21.69
CA HIS A 971 -22.34 27.66 21.95
C HIS A 971 -23.56 28.54 21.69
N ALA A 972 -24.14 29.12 22.76
CA ALA A 972 -25.23 30.10 22.65
C ALA A 972 -24.65 31.50 22.38
N ARG A 973 -25.02 32.11 21.25
CA ARG A 973 -24.38 33.35 20.76
C ARG A 973 -25.24 34.60 20.88
N SER A 974 -26.53 34.50 20.58
CA SER A 974 -27.41 35.65 20.60
C SER A 974 -28.85 35.24 20.91
N LYS A 975 -29.62 36.16 21.49
CA LYS A 975 -31.01 35.94 21.89
C LYS A 975 -31.86 35.41 20.72
N GLY A 976 -32.60 34.34 20.96
CA GLY A 976 -33.50 33.74 19.98
C GLY A 976 -33.55 32.21 20.08
N ASN A 977 -34.30 31.58 19.18
CA ASN A 977 -34.47 30.12 19.14
C ASN A 977 -33.73 29.51 17.94
N ALA A 978 -32.89 28.52 18.22
CA ALA A 978 -32.18 27.69 17.24
C ALA A 978 -32.58 26.22 17.38
N THR A 979 -32.33 25.43 16.35
CA THR A 979 -32.55 23.98 16.33
C THR A 979 -31.35 23.31 15.72
N LEU A 980 -30.68 22.50 16.52
CA LEU A 980 -29.56 21.64 16.15
C LEU A 980 -30.10 20.27 15.79
N LYS A 981 -29.68 19.73 14.65
CA LYS A 981 -30.07 18.39 14.19
C LYS A 981 -28.85 17.58 13.81
N THR A 982 -28.84 16.31 14.20
CA THR A 982 -27.89 15.32 13.71
C THR A 982 -28.60 13.99 13.46
N LYS A 983 -27.90 13.03 12.88
CA LYS A 983 -28.41 11.68 12.60
C LYS A 983 -27.35 10.65 12.99
N ILE A 984 -27.64 9.86 14.02
CA ILE A 984 -26.73 8.83 14.54
C ILE A 984 -27.32 7.47 14.16
N ASN A 985 -26.60 6.70 13.33
CA ASN A 985 -27.06 5.40 12.83
C ASN A 985 -28.49 5.42 12.27
N GLY A 986 -28.83 6.47 11.53
CA GLY A 986 -30.16 6.64 10.94
C GLY A 986 -31.21 7.26 11.86
N LYS A 987 -30.93 7.46 13.15
CA LYS A 987 -31.84 8.06 14.12
C LYS A 987 -31.62 9.56 14.25
N ALA A 988 -32.65 10.35 13.96
CA ALA A 988 -32.56 11.80 14.03
C ALA A 988 -32.61 12.28 15.48
N VAL A 989 -31.59 13.03 15.91
CA VAL A 989 -31.54 13.71 17.20
C VAL A 989 -31.73 15.20 16.96
N THR A 990 -32.67 15.81 17.69
CA THR A 990 -32.98 17.24 17.60
C THR A 990 -32.84 17.88 18.98
N VAL A 991 -32.08 18.97 19.04
CA VAL A 991 -31.97 19.83 20.22
C VAL A 991 -32.47 21.23 19.86
N LYS A 992 -33.54 21.68 20.52
CA LYS A 992 -34.03 23.05 20.44
C LYS A 992 -33.32 23.89 21.50
N VAL A 993 -32.63 24.94 21.08
CA VAL A 993 -31.90 25.82 21.97
C VAL A 993 -32.64 27.15 22.05
N ASN A 994 -33.14 27.50 23.24
CA ASN A 994 -33.73 28.81 23.50
C ASN A 994 -32.68 29.67 24.21
N VAL A 995 -32.25 30.76 23.56
CA VAL A 995 -31.25 31.68 24.10
C VAL A 995 -31.94 32.94 24.60
N GLU A 996 -31.82 33.24 25.89
CA GLU A 996 -32.47 34.40 26.54
C GLU A 996 -31.67 35.71 26.48
#